data_AF-A0A0B1NYY6-F1
#
_entry.id   AF-A0A0B1NYY6-F1
#
_cell.length_a   1.000
_cell.length_b   1.000
_cell.length_c   1.000
_cell.angle_alpha   90.00
_cell.angle_beta   90.00
_cell.angle_gamma   90.00
#
_symmetry.space_group_name_H-M   'P 1'
#
loop_
_entity.id
_entity.type
_entity.pdbx_description
1 polymer ?
#
loop_
_entity_poly.entity_id
_entity_poly.type
_entity_poly.pdbx_seq_one_letter_code
_entity_poly.pdbx_strand_id
1 'polypeptide(L)'
;MYILPMFPYPSGDLHLGHLRVYTISDVLSRFYRMCGYNVIHPIGWDAFGLPAENAAIERGIDPKSWTEQNIEKMKNQLEDMNGYWDWEREFKTCDPTFYKHTQRLFTLLYKKGLAYQSKSYVNFDPIDQTVLANEQVDSYGFSWRSGAKVEKRSLKQWYFRISKYRQELLDGLLLLGKDKAWPERVLSMQKNWIGKSSGAQIKFDVIADNSSSYHSIEVFTTRLDTIFGVQYLALALTHPIVKQQAMTDLKLQDFIRAQSNFSLDSKFGYELPKIKAINPLAHEKITSEKVKAPLPIFAAPYVLGDVGNGAVMGVPAHDIRDHAFWEQNRPGNSIHCVVTSNPNQQLTEPTVIPFTNHGYLTNECGPFSNMTSLKANKEILNLLRSSGRASFVEIWKLRDWLVSRQRYWGTPIPIVHCDHCGPVAVPDDQLPVELPPFAAHWEKRRKGNPLREAYDWINTICPSCGSKAKRDTDTMDTFVDSSWYYLRFLDPQNKNEFLSLETAKTSLPVDIYVGGVEHAILHLLYSRFIYKFLSDTHLKPSVAKKISEPFKILLTQGMVHGKTYSDPMSGRFLKPCEVDLQDTINPIVKSSGQRANVSFEKMSKSKYNGVNPTICREKYGADAMRAHILFQAPITEVLEWDEDKISGILRWLRRLHEYIFKNKPNWSKGKSLFKKNKFCLSEFLTATSQRLDKRYGENQEKIPIDILQPSDNELEQKIKLWRSVQETIKKVTNSYSITRSLNTVISDLMTLTNTIIESPCNEKAVKISTPKNNIINQIFLYWSVQQLIKMMAPITPAFAEECWEILEDNIYIKSENLPPTTELQGSIFNESFPKFDDTYDLHTPSTQKCAVQVNGRLQIVVIIPTPPKDLANSDLELWLTNQILSNKDACQKITRRNNFSNNAKVSIEEKQRSSIDIRAAKKIIVVKRGQVVNFVL
;
A
#
# COMPACT_ATOMS: atom_id res chain seq x y z
N MET A 1 -20.08 -8.68 -0.29
CA MET A 1 -18.65 -8.34 -0.32
C MET A 1 -18.50 -6.95 -0.89
N TYR A 2 -17.81 -6.05 -0.20
CA TYR A 2 -17.66 -4.66 -0.60
C TYR A 2 -16.20 -4.37 -1.01
N ILE A 3 -15.99 -4.13 -2.31
CA ILE A 3 -14.68 -3.82 -2.91
C ILE A 3 -14.71 -2.38 -3.38
N LEU A 4 -13.77 -1.57 -2.91
CA LEU A 4 -13.79 -0.13 -3.13
C LEU A 4 -12.43 0.38 -3.58
N PRO A 5 -12.29 0.91 -4.80
CA PRO A 5 -11.14 1.73 -5.16
C PRO A 5 -11.29 3.15 -4.60
N MET A 6 -10.15 3.82 -4.37
CA MET A 6 -10.12 5.27 -4.16
C MET A 6 -10.72 5.98 -5.38
N PHE A 7 -11.83 6.69 -5.18
CA PHE A 7 -12.48 7.47 -6.24
C PHE A 7 -11.59 8.64 -6.75
N PRO A 8 -11.69 9.04 -8.03
CA PRO A 8 -10.81 10.03 -8.61
C PRO A 8 -11.23 11.48 -8.30
N TYR A 9 -10.24 12.38 -8.37
CA TYR A 9 -10.48 13.81 -8.52
C TYR A 9 -10.78 14.15 -9.99
N PRO A 10 -11.91 14.83 -10.32
CA PRO A 10 -12.29 15.20 -11.68
C PRO A 10 -11.52 16.43 -12.18
N SER A 11 -10.20 16.28 -12.30
CA SER A 11 -9.24 17.34 -12.59
C SER A 11 -8.75 17.36 -14.07
N GLY A 12 -9.39 16.57 -14.92
CA GLY A 12 -9.06 16.39 -16.34
C GLY A 12 -9.22 14.93 -16.73
N ASP A 13 -8.20 14.38 -17.41
CA ASP A 13 -8.27 13.03 -17.96
C ASP A 13 -7.69 12.00 -17.00
N LEU A 14 -8.21 10.76 -17.05
CA LEU A 14 -7.57 9.62 -16.44
C LEU A 14 -6.19 9.39 -17.07
N HIS A 15 -5.29 8.82 -16.26
CA HIS A 15 -3.94 8.43 -16.67
C HIS A 15 -3.69 6.99 -16.22
N LEU A 16 -2.61 6.36 -16.66
CA LEU A 16 -2.33 4.95 -16.36
C LEU A 16 -2.27 4.62 -14.86
N GLY A 17 -1.84 5.57 -14.02
CA GLY A 17 -1.94 5.43 -12.57
C GLY A 17 -3.36 5.14 -12.07
N HIS A 18 -4.36 5.90 -12.55
CA HIS A 18 -5.77 5.68 -12.23
C HIS A 18 -6.24 4.32 -12.76
N LEU A 19 -5.92 4.03 -14.02
CA LEU A 19 -6.32 2.78 -14.66
C LEU A 19 -5.79 1.56 -13.90
N ARG A 20 -4.58 1.61 -13.35
CA ARG A 20 -4.01 0.51 -12.55
C ARG A 20 -4.90 0.21 -11.34
N VAL A 21 -5.32 1.23 -10.59
CA VAL A 21 -6.20 1.08 -9.41
C VAL A 21 -7.52 0.44 -9.81
N TYR A 22 -8.17 1.01 -10.83
CA TYR A 22 -9.50 0.62 -11.26
C TYR A 22 -9.53 -0.75 -11.93
N THR A 23 -8.47 -1.11 -12.65
CA THR A 23 -8.31 -2.46 -13.19
C THR A 23 -8.16 -3.48 -12.06
N ILE A 24 -7.33 -3.20 -11.05
CA ILE A 24 -7.15 -4.10 -9.89
C ILE A 24 -8.49 -4.33 -9.17
N SER A 25 -9.25 -3.25 -8.89
CA SER A 25 -10.53 -3.38 -8.19
C SER A 25 -11.58 -4.12 -9.02
N ASP A 26 -11.67 -3.83 -10.32
CA ASP A 26 -12.60 -4.48 -11.25
C ASP A 26 -12.30 -5.98 -11.42
N VAL A 27 -11.02 -6.36 -11.56
CA VAL A 27 -10.61 -7.76 -11.65
C VAL A 27 -11.01 -8.54 -10.41
N LEU A 28 -10.76 -7.98 -9.22
CA LEU A 28 -11.17 -8.61 -7.97
C LEU A 28 -12.70 -8.69 -7.86
N SER A 29 -13.41 -7.62 -8.24
CA SER A 29 -14.87 -7.59 -8.26
C SER A 29 -15.46 -8.71 -9.12
N ARG A 30 -14.99 -8.85 -10.36
CA ARG A 30 -15.42 -9.91 -11.29
C ARG A 30 -15.10 -11.30 -10.75
N PHE A 31 -13.90 -11.51 -10.22
CA PHE A 31 -13.50 -12.79 -9.62
C PHE A 31 -14.43 -13.21 -8.48
N TYR A 32 -14.69 -12.33 -7.51
CA TYR A 32 -15.56 -12.66 -6.38
C TYR A 32 -17.02 -12.83 -6.81
N ARG A 33 -17.49 -12.07 -7.80
CA ARG A 33 -18.83 -12.26 -8.37
C ARG A 33 -18.98 -13.63 -9.01
N MET A 34 -18.01 -14.07 -9.82
CA MET A 34 -17.99 -15.42 -10.40
C MET A 34 -17.83 -16.51 -9.33
N CYS A 35 -17.28 -16.20 -8.15
CA CYS A 35 -17.27 -17.11 -7.00
C CYS A 35 -18.62 -17.18 -6.25
N GLY A 36 -19.65 -16.44 -6.69
CA GLY A 36 -20.99 -16.43 -6.10
C GLY A 36 -21.21 -15.39 -5.00
N TYR A 37 -20.27 -14.46 -4.79
CA TYR A 37 -20.46 -13.39 -3.81
C TYR A 37 -21.38 -12.29 -4.40
N ASN A 38 -22.26 -11.74 -3.56
CA ASN A 38 -22.90 -10.47 -3.88
C ASN A 38 -21.88 -9.34 -3.72
N VAL A 39 -21.36 -8.80 -4.83
CA VAL A 39 -20.27 -7.82 -4.84
C VAL A 39 -20.81 -6.41 -5.07
N ILE A 40 -20.48 -5.50 -4.14
CA ILE A 40 -20.68 -4.06 -4.27
C ILE A 40 -19.35 -3.45 -4.76
N HIS A 41 -19.35 -2.84 -5.94
CA HIS A 41 -18.20 -2.22 -6.60
C HIS A 41 -18.57 -0.85 -7.16
N PRO A 42 -18.66 0.17 -6.29
CA PRO A 42 -19.13 1.50 -6.66
C PRO A 42 -17.96 2.40 -7.09
N ILE A 43 -18.31 3.48 -7.77
CA ILE A 43 -17.41 4.58 -8.10
C ILE A 43 -18.16 5.92 -8.00
N GLY A 44 -17.44 7.01 -7.80
CA GLY A 44 -17.98 8.36 -7.68
C GLY A 44 -16.88 9.39 -7.90
N TRP A 45 -17.07 10.63 -7.46
CA TRP A 45 -16.16 11.72 -7.81
C TRP A 45 -15.83 12.61 -6.61
N ASP A 46 -14.54 12.73 -6.29
CA ASP A 46 -14.05 13.69 -5.28
C ASP A 46 -13.93 15.08 -5.91
N ALA A 47 -15.07 15.76 -6.00
CA ALA A 47 -15.32 16.83 -6.94
C ALA A 47 -15.02 18.24 -6.41
N PHE A 48 -14.84 18.41 -5.11
CA PHE A 48 -14.39 19.68 -4.53
C PHE A 48 -12.87 19.85 -4.57
N GLY A 49 -12.42 21.09 -4.39
CA GLY A 49 -11.03 21.43 -4.15
C GLY A 49 -10.37 22.33 -5.16
N LEU A 50 -9.18 22.77 -4.74
CA LEU A 50 -8.31 23.69 -5.46
C LEU A 50 -7.95 23.31 -6.91
N PRO A 51 -7.78 22.02 -7.32
CA PRO A 51 -7.44 21.73 -8.71
C PRO A 51 -8.52 22.21 -9.70
N ALA A 52 -9.80 21.98 -9.38
CA ALA A 52 -10.91 22.43 -10.21
C ALA A 52 -11.04 23.96 -10.18
N GLU A 53 -10.90 24.57 -9.00
CA GLU A 53 -10.98 26.03 -8.83
C GLU A 53 -9.87 26.76 -9.60
N ASN A 54 -8.62 26.32 -9.52
CA ASN A 54 -7.50 26.93 -10.25
C ASN A 54 -7.68 26.78 -11.77
N ALA A 55 -8.08 25.59 -12.23
CA ALA A 55 -8.31 25.34 -13.65
C ALA A 55 -9.46 26.19 -14.22
N ALA A 56 -10.49 26.42 -13.39
CA ALA A 56 -11.62 27.29 -13.68
C ALA A 56 -11.21 28.76 -13.77
N ILE A 57 -10.41 29.27 -12.82
CA ILE A 57 -9.84 30.62 -12.84
C ILE A 57 -9.01 30.87 -14.11
N GLU A 58 -8.14 29.92 -14.48
CA GLU A 58 -7.29 30.05 -15.68
C GLU A 58 -8.12 30.19 -16.97
N ARG A 59 -9.26 29.49 -17.04
CA ARG A 59 -10.14 29.43 -18.21
C ARG A 59 -11.25 30.48 -18.18
N GLY A 60 -11.47 31.13 -17.05
CA GLY A 60 -12.56 32.07 -16.84
C GLY A 60 -13.95 31.41 -16.86
N ILE A 61 -14.05 30.16 -16.41
CA ILE A 61 -15.28 29.37 -16.35
C ILE A 61 -15.64 29.07 -14.89
N ASP A 62 -16.90 28.71 -14.63
CA ASP A 62 -17.33 28.32 -13.28
C ASP A 62 -16.77 26.92 -12.90
N PRO A 63 -16.25 26.73 -11.67
CA PRO A 63 -15.70 25.45 -11.22
C PRO A 63 -16.69 24.28 -11.30
N LYS A 64 -17.99 24.50 -11.12
CA LYS A 64 -19.02 23.46 -11.25
C LYS A 64 -19.05 22.92 -12.67
N SER A 65 -19.13 23.82 -13.65
CA SER A 65 -19.19 23.47 -15.07
C SER A 65 -17.94 22.71 -15.52
N TRP A 66 -16.76 23.16 -15.09
CA TRP A 66 -15.50 22.46 -15.36
C TRP A 66 -15.47 21.05 -14.77
N THR A 67 -15.97 20.92 -13.54
CA THR A 67 -16.02 19.65 -12.83
C THR A 67 -16.98 18.67 -13.50
N GLU A 68 -18.17 19.11 -13.88
CA GLU A 68 -19.18 18.27 -14.56
C GLU A 68 -18.67 17.76 -15.92
N GLN A 69 -18.01 18.60 -16.71
CA GLN A 69 -17.40 18.20 -17.98
C GLN A 69 -16.30 17.14 -17.80
N ASN A 70 -15.45 17.28 -16.78
CA ASN A 70 -14.41 16.30 -16.51
C ASN A 70 -14.99 14.97 -16.00
N ILE A 71 -16.05 15.03 -15.18
CA ILE A 71 -16.74 13.83 -14.70
C ILE A 71 -17.30 13.03 -15.87
N GLU A 72 -18.00 13.67 -16.79
CA GLU A 72 -18.54 13.01 -17.99
C GLU A 72 -17.41 12.36 -18.82
N LYS A 73 -16.33 13.10 -19.05
CA LYS A 73 -15.18 12.59 -19.80
C LYS A 73 -14.54 11.38 -19.12
N MET A 74 -14.27 11.46 -17.81
CA MET A 74 -13.64 10.38 -17.06
C MET A 74 -14.57 9.17 -16.90
N LYS A 75 -15.88 9.39 -16.82
CA LYS A 75 -16.89 8.34 -16.81
C LYS A 75 -16.83 7.54 -18.12
N ASN A 76 -16.85 8.23 -19.26
CA ASN A 76 -16.69 7.61 -20.57
C ASN A 76 -15.37 6.82 -20.66
N GLN A 77 -14.27 7.35 -20.12
CA GLN A 77 -12.99 6.63 -20.06
C GLN A 77 -13.04 5.37 -19.19
N LEU A 78 -13.79 5.35 -18.08
CA LEU A 78 -13.95 4.15 -17.25
C LEU A 78 -14.78 3.07 -17.95
N GLU A 79 -15.82 3.48 -18.68
CA GLU A 79 -16.65 2.58 -19.50
C GLU A 79 -15.85 2.01 -20.68
N ASP A 80 -15.12 2.86 -21.40
CA ASP A 80 -14.24 2.49 -22.52
C ASP A 80 -13.15 1.49 -22.13
N MET A 81 -12.79 1.42 -20.85
CA MET A 81 -11.78 0.50 -20.31
C MET A 81 -12.38 -0.82 -19.81
N ASN A 82 -13.62 -1.15 -20.22
CA ASN A 82 -14.37 -2.34 -19.81
C ASN A 82 -14.55 -2.47 -18.28
N GLY A 83 -14.56 -1.35 -17.55
CA GLY A 83 -14.81 -1.36 -16.12
C GLY A 83 -16.28 -1.66 -15.81
N TYR A 84 -16.54 -2.58 -14.88
CA TYR A 84 -17.89 -2.88 -14.40
C TYR A 84 -18.14 -2.17 -13.07
N TRP A 85 -19.05 -1.19 -13.08
CA TRP A 85 -19.32 -0.30 -11.95
C TRP A 85 -20.80 -0.29 -11.60
N ASP A 86 -21.09 -0.19 -10.30
CA ASP A 86 -22.45 0.04 -9.80
C ASP A 86 -22.81 1.52 -9.97
N TRP A 87 -23.04 1.99 -11.21
CA TRP A 87 -23.31 3.39 -11.54
C TRP A 87 -24.56 3.96 -10.85
N GLU A 88 -25.51 3.10 -10.47
CA GLU A 88 -26.67 3.46 -9.62
C GLU A 88 -26.25 4.05 -8.25
N ARG A 89 -25.01 3.81 -7.83
CA ARG A 89 -24.42 4.30 -6.58
C ARG A 89 -23.56 5.55 -6.74
N GLU A 90 -23.46 6.07 -7.96
CA GLU A 90 -22.64 7.24 -8.29
C GLU A 90 -23.11 8.49 -7.53
N PHE A 91 -22.15 9.28 -7.04
CA PHE A 91 -22.37 10.64 -6.57
C PHE A 91 -21.13 11.50 -6.79
N LYS A 92 -21.33 12.82 -6.69
CA LYS A 92 -20.30 13.84 -6.77
C LYS A 92 -20.23 14.55 -5.42
N THR A 93 -19.05 14.66 -4.81
CA THR A 93 -18.95 15.28 -3.48
C THR A 93 -19.33 16.77 -3.48
N CYS A 94 -19.29 17.42 -4.64
CA CYS A 94 -19.72 18.80 -4.82
C CYS A 94 -21.24 19.00 -4.95
N ASP A 95 -22.03 17.93 -5.04
CA ASP A 95 -23.50 18.05 -5.13
C ASP A 95 -24.11 18.34 -3.74
N PRO A 96 -25.10 19.25 -3.63
CA PRO A 96 -25.76 19.58 -2.35
C PRO A 96 -26.36 18.38 -1.63
N THR A 97 -26.83 17.38 -2.37
CA THR A 97 -27.38 16.14 -1.84
C THR A 97 -26.33 15.30 -1.09
N PHE A 98 -25.05 15.42 -1.45
CA PHE A 98 -23.94 14.79 -0.75
C PHE A 98 -23.46 15.66 0.41
N TYR A 99 -23.02 16.90 0.13
CA TYR A 99 -22.32 17.70 1.13
C TYR A 99 -23.24 18.24 2.24
N LYS A 100 -24.56 18.18 2.08
CA LYS A 100 -25.53 18.31 3.19
C LYS A 100 -25.14 17.39 4.37
N HIS A 101 -24.75 16.16 4.07
CA HIS A 101 -24.35 15.19 5.09
C HIS A 101 -22.95 15.48 5.62
N THR A 102 -22.02 15.99 4.79
CA THR A 102 -20.73 16.53 5.30
C THR A 102 -20.96 17.67 6.30
N GLN A 103 -21.89 18.59 6.02
CA GLN A 103 -22.28 19.66 6.94
C GLN A 103 -22.91 19.08 8.22
N ARG A 104 -23.79 18.10 8.09
CA ARG A 104 -24.34 17.38 9.24
C ARG A 104 -23.25 16.74 10.11
N LEU A 105 -22.25 16.10 9.50
CA LEU A 105 -21.09 15.53 10.20
C LEU A 105 -20.34 16.59 11.00
N PHE A 106 -20.09 17.76 10.39
CA PHE A 106 -19.50 18.89 11.09
C PHE A 106 -20.33 19.33 12.30
N THR A 107 -21.65 19.51 12.14
CA THR A 107 -22.51 19.93 13.27
C THR A 107 -22.54 18.88 14.39
N LEU A 108 -22.48 17.59 14.07
CA LEU A 108 -22.37 16.51 15.07
C LEU A 108 -21.05 16.58 15.84
N LEU A 109 -19.93 16.78 15.14
CA LEU A 109 -18.62 16.99 15.76
C LEU A 109 -18.63 18.26 16.64
N TYR A 110 -19.24 19.33 16.17
CA TYR A 110 -19.36 20.59 16.91
C TYR A 110 -20.15 20.42 18.21
N LYS A 111 -21.34 19.81 18.14
CA LYS A 111 -22.19 19.51 19.31
C LYS A 111 -21.48 18.62 20.34
N LYS A 112 -20.51 17.79 19.93
CA LYS A 112 -19.69 16.94 20.80
C LYS A 112 -18.38 17.61 21.27
N GLY A 113 -18.15 18.89 20.94
CA GLY A 113 -16.92 19.63 21.28
C GLY A 113 -15.68 19.17 20.53
N LEU A 114 -15.85 18.42 19.44
CA LEU A 114 -14.78 17.92 18.58
C LEU A 114 -14.49 18.86 17.41
N ALA A 115 -15.47 19.61 16.90
CA ALA A 115 -15.19 20.75 16.01
C ALA A 115 -15.13 22.03 16.84
N TYR A 116 -14.04 22.79 16.75
CA TYR A 116 -13.86 24.02 17.53
C TYR A 116 -13.03 25.06 16.78
N GLN A 117 -13.19 26.34 17.14
CA GLN A 117 -12.33 27.41 16.62
C GLN A 117 -11.19 27.73 17.58
N SER A 118 -10.01 27.99 17.02
CA SER A 118 -8.86 28.50 17.78
C SER A 118 -8.07 29.51 16.94
N LYS A 119 -7.44 30.49 17.61
CA LYS A 119 -6.44 31.36 16.99
C LYS A 119 -5.10 30.65 17.02
N SER A 120 -4.47 30.47 15.87
CA SER A 120 -3.12 29.92 15.82
C SER A 120 -2.32 30.48 14.64
N TYR A 121 -1.00 30.31 14.70
CA TYR A 121 -0.14 30.53 13.55
C TYR A 121 -0.30 29.37 12.58
N VAL A 122 -0.97 29.65 11.47
CA VAL A 122 -1.26 28.67 10.43
C VAL A 122 -0.29 28.80 9.27
N ASN A 123 -0.07 27.68 8.60
CA ASN A 123 0.69 27.62 7.36
C ASN A 123 -0.13 28.29 6.28
N PHE A 124 0.40 29.34 5.65
CA PHE A 124 -0.27 30.06 4.56
C PHE A 124 0.56 29.96 3.29
N ASP A 125 -0.08 29.52 2.21
CA ASP A 125 0.50 29.53 0.87
C ASP A 125 0.26 30.90 0.23
N PRO A 126 1.31 31.70 -0.06
CA PRO A 126 1.13 33.04 -0.64
C PRO A 126 0.73 33.00 -2.13
N ILE A 127 1.05 31.92 -2.86
CA ILE A 127 0.72 31.76 -4.29
C ILE A 127 -0.74 31.35 -4.44
N ASP A 128 -1.11 30.28 -3.74
CA ASP A 128 -2.49 29.81 -3.77
C ASP A 128 -3.38 30.81 -3.01
N GLN A 129 -2.89 31.44 -1.93
CA GLN A 129 -3.63 32.30 -0.98
C GLN A 129 -4.56 31.56 -0.01
N THR A 130 -4.22 30.34 0.41
CA THR A 130 -5.00 29.55 1.40
C THR A 130 -4.14 29.13 2.56
N VAL A 131 -4.79 28.87 3.68
CA VAL A 131 -4.23 28.05 4.74
C VAL A 131 -4.02 26.61 4.25
N LEU A 132 -2.90 26.04 4.66
CA LEU A 132 -2.52 24.64 4.51
C LEU A 132 -2.57 23.96 5.88
N ALA A 133 -3.03 22.71 5.91
CA ALA A 133 -2.83 21.86 7.08
C ALA A 133 -1.31 21.56 7.26
N ASN A 134 -0.87 21.13 8.45
CA ASN A 134 0.55 20.76 8.64
C ASN A 134 0.95 19.63 7.69
N GLU A 135 -0.02 18.77 7.42
CA GLU A 135 -0.02 17.66 6.48
C GLU A 135 0.26 18.04 5.02
N GLN A 136 0.08 19.31 4.67
CA GLN A 136 0.22 19.84 3.31
C GLN A 136 1.50 20.69 3.13
N VAL A 137 2.36 20.70 4.14
CA VAL A 137 3.67 21.37 4.10
C VAL A 137 4.74 20.30 4.16
N ASP A 138 5.70 20.35 3.24
CA ASP A 138 6.80 19.38 3.22
C ASP A 138 7.80 19.63 4.36
N SER A 139 8.78 18.73 4.48
CA SER A 139 9.82 18.80 5.53
C SER A 139 10.70 20.05 5.44
N TYR A 140 10.72 20.74 4.30
CA TYR A 140 11.53 21.94 4.06
C TYR A 140 10.72 23.22 4.24
N GLY A 141 9.42 23.12 4.58
CA GLY A 141 8.55 24.26 4.81
C GLY A 141 7.93 24.82 3.53
N PHE A 142 7.87 24.04 2.45
CA PHE A 142 7.24 24.44 1.20
C PHE A 142 5.87 23.78 1.03
N SER A 143 4.99 24.47 0.31
CA SER A 143 3.69 23.94 -0.08
C SER A 143 3.87 22.72 -0.98
N TRP A 144 3.22 21.61 -0.64
CA TRP A 144 3.27 20.36 -1.40
C TRP A 144 2.81 20.50 -2.86
N ARG A 145 2.09 21.59 -3.18
CA ARG A 145 1.48 21.83 -4.47
C ARG A 145 2.12 22.99 -5.22
N SER A 146 2.11 24.19 -4.63
CA SER A 146 2.62 25.39 -5.32
C SER A 146 4.15 25.46 -5.31
N GLY A 147 4.81 24.72 -4.41
CA GLY A 147 6.25 24.86 -4.17
C GLY A 147 6.63 26.20 -3.53
N ALA A 148 5.65 27.01 -3.09
CA ALA A 148 5.93 28.27 -2.40
C ALA A 148 6.43 28.03 -0.98
N LYS A 149 7.33 28.89 -0.51
CA LYS A 149 7.73 28.90 0.89
C LYS A 149 6.54 29.36 1.75
N VAL A 150 6.16 28.52 2.71
CA VAL A 150 4.98 28.75 3.53
C VAL A 150 5.23 29.87 4.53
N GLU A 151 4.29 30.81 4.63
CA GLU A 151 4.29 31.88 5.63
C GLU A 151 3.52 31.44 6.88
N LYS A 152 3.91 31.94 8.06
CA LYS A 152 3.11 31.79 9.28
C LYS A 152 2.20 33.01 9.45
N ARG A 153 0.89 32.81 9.39
CA ARG A 153 -0.12 33.87 9.64
C ARG A 153 -0.98 33.54 10.84
N SER A 154 -1.30 34.54 11.66
CA SER A 154 -2.21 34.35 12.79
C SER A 154 -3.66 34.47 12.31
N LEU A 155 -4.39 33.36 12.30
CA LEU A 155 -5.79 33.30 11.85
C LEU A 155 -6.64 32.51 12.86
N LYS A 156 -7.92 32.87 12.96
CA LYS A 156 -8.92 32.09 13.71
C LYS A 156 -9.52 31.05 12.75
N GLN A 157 -9.35 29.76 13.04
CA GLN A 157 -9.67 28.66 12.11
C GLN A 157 -10.41 27.53 12.84
N TRP A 158 -11.11 26.68 12.08
CA TRP A 158 -11.77 25.48 12.58
C TRP A 158 -10.85 24.26 12.59
N TYR A 159 -10.93 23.49 13.67
CA TYR A 159 -10.19 22.27 13.89
C TYR A 159 -11.10 21.11 14.29
N PHE A 160 -10.78 19.91 13.83
CA PHE A 160 -11.29 18.67 14.40
C PHE A 160 -10.31 18.11 15.43
N ARG A 161 -10.84 17.80 16.62
CA ARG A 161 -10.12 17.29 17.79
C ARG A 161 -9.78 15.79 17.65
N ILE A 162 -9.13 15.42 16.54
CA ILE A 162 -8.62 14.06 16.29
C ILE A 162 -7.63 13.63 17.37
N SER A 163 -6.98 14.57 18.07
CA SER A 163 -6.12 14.30 19.21
C SER A 163 -6.78 13.48 20.32
N LYS A 164 -8.11 13.55 20.46
CA LYS A 164 -8.88 12.75 21.44
C LYS A 164 -8.86 11.25 21.11
N TYR A 165 -8.71 10.90 19.83
CA TYR A 165 -8.73 9.52 19.33
C TYR A 165 -7.32 8.93 19.11
N ARG A 166 -6.26 9.62 19.52
CA ARG A 166 -4.85 9.22 19.28
C ARG A 166 -4.53 7.79 19.71
N GLN A 167 -4.94 7.40 20.91
CA GLN A 167 -4.69 6.06 21.43
C GLN A 167 -5.48 4.99 20.66
N GLU A 168 -6.75 5.23 20.37
CA GLU A 168 -7.58 4.28 19.59
C GLU A 168 -7.10 4.14 18.14
N LEU A 169 -6.62 5.22 17.53
CA LEU A 169 -6.00 5.20 16.20
C LEU A 169 -4.68 4.42 16.22
N LEU A 170 -3.91 4.49 17.29
CA LEU A 170 -2.68 3.72 17.46
C LEU A 170 -2.99 2.23 17.67
N ASP A 171 -3.90 1.91 18.58
CA ASP A 171 -4.28 0.53 18.92
C ASP A 171 -4.93 -0.18 17.72
N GLY A 172 -5.69 0.57 16.92
CA GLY A 172 -6.28 0.07 15.68
C GLY A 172 -5.25 -0.46 14.68
N LEU A 173 -4.01 0.06 14.66
CA LEU A 173 -2.97 -0.45 13.77
C LEU A 173 -2.60 -1.91 14.06
N LEU A 174 -2.70 -2.35 15.32
CA LEU A 174 -2.44 -3.74 15.69
C LEU A 174 -3.49 -4.69 15.10
N LEU A 175 -4.75 -4.24 15.01
CA LEU A 175 -5.81 -5.00 14.36
C LEU A 175 -5.59 -5.08 12.85
N LEU A 176 -5.24 -3.95 12.24
CA LEU A 176 -5.04 -3.83 10.79
C LEU A 176 -3.82 -4.62 10.28
N GLY A 177 -2.81 -4.83 11.13
CA GLY A 177 -1.62 -5.63 10.78
C GLY A 177 -1.81 -7.15 10.85
N LYS A 178 -2.92 -7.64 11.41
CA LYS A 178 -3.19 -9.09 11.46
C LYS A 178 -3.34 -9.67 10.04
N ASP A 179 -2.83 -10.88 9.86
CA ASP A 179 -2.91 -11.64 8.60
C ASP A 179 -2.42 -10.88 7.35
N LYS A 180 -1.53 -9.90 7.55
CA LYS A 180 -1.02 -8.99 6.50
C LYS A 180 -2.14 -8.25 5.76
N ALA A 181 -3.23 -7.94 6.45
CA ALA A 181 -4.37 -7.25 5.86
C ALA A 181 -4.03 -5.81 5.42
N TRP A 182 -3.17 -5.12 6.17
CA TRP A 182 -2.58 -3.85 5.77
C TRP A 182 -1.06 -3.96 5.56
N PRO A 183 -0.47 -3.24 4.59
CA PRO A 183 0.97 -3.25 4.37
C PRO A 183 1.76 -2.64 5.54
N GLU A 184 2.85 -3.29 5.95
CA GLU A 184 3.69 -2.84 7.07
C GLU A 184 4.21 -1.41 6.89
N ARG A 185 4.52 -1.03 5.64
CA ARG A 185 4.93 0.35 5.31
C ARG A 185 3.87 1.38 5.72
N VAL A 186 2.58 1.11 5.44
CA VAL A 186 1.48 2.02 5.80
C VAL A 186 1.30 2.09 7.32
N LEU A 187 1.34 0.93 7.98
CA LEU A 187 1.23 0.85 9.45
C LEU A 187 2.35 1.63 10.13
N SER A 188 3.59 1.46 9.67
CA SER A 188 4.76 2.20 10.17
C SER A 188 4.64 3.70 9.92
N MET A 189 4.22 4.13 8.72
CA MET A 189 3.97 5.54 8.40
C MET A 189 2.93 6.16 9.35
N GLN A 190 1.80 5.49 9.58
CA GLN A 190 0.78 6.00 10.51
C GLN A 190 1.25 5.98 11.97
N LYS A 191 1.94 4.92 12.42
CA LYS A 191 2.51 4.84 13.77
C LYS A 191 3.47 5.99 14.04
N ASN A 192 4.37 6.27 13.10
CA ASN A 192 5.33 7.36 13.19
C ASN A 192 4.66 8.74 13.14
N TRP A 193 3.58 8.87 12.36
CA TRP A 193 2.79 10.10 12.26
C TRP A 193 2.01 10.39 13.54
N ILE A 194 1.34 9.37 14.10
CA ILE A 194 0.66 9.47 15.39
C ILE A 194 1.69 9.82 16.49
N GLY A 195 2.82 9.13 16.45
CA GLY A 195 4.04 9.47 17.18
C GLY A 195 3.83 9.54 18.68
N LYS A 196 3.36 8.45 19.28
CA LYS A 196 3.31 8.30 20.74
C LYS A 196 4.73 8.11 21.29
N SER A 197 5.14 9.00 22.18
CA SER A 197 6.38 8.88 22.95
C SER A 197 6.05 8.99 24.42
N SER A 198 6.30 7.92 25.17
CA SER A 198 6.16 7.90 26.63
C SER A 198 7.53 8.11 27.27
N GLY A 199 7.61 9.00 28.25
CA GLY A 199 8.86 9.35 28.89
C GLY A 199 8.65 10.06 30.22
N ALA A 200 9.67 10.82 30.63
CA ALA A 200 9.63 11.62 31.84
C ALA A 200 9.95 13.08 31.53
N GLN A 201 9.21 13.98 32.17
CA GLN A 201 9.58 15.38 32.33
C GLN A 201 10.40 15.50 33.61
N ILE A 202 11.60 16.06 33.50
CA ILE A 202 12.61 16.14 34.56
C ILE A 202 12.93 17.61 34.82
N LYS A 203 13.05 17.98 36.09
CA LYS A 203 13.42 19.34 36.54
C LYS A 203 14.87 19.39 36.98
N PHE A 204 15.68 20.15 36.26
CA PHE A 204 17.07 20.44 36.60
C PHE A 204 17.13 21.81 37.29
N ASP A 205 17.62 21.83 38.53
CA ASP A 205 17.81 23.07 39.28
C ASP A 205 18.98 23.86 38.68
N VAL A 206 18.88 25.20 38.64
CA VAL A 206 19.88 26.08 38.03
C VAL A 206 20.63 26.83 39.11
N ILE A 207 21.96 26.73 39.10
CA ILE A 207 22.87 27.53 39.92
C ILE A 207 23.36 28.70 39.07
N ALA A 208 23.36 29.90 39.63
CA ALA A 208 23.93 31.09 39.02
C ALA A 208 24.96 31.74 39.95
N ASP A 209 25.99 32.38 39.38
CA ASP A 209 27.06 33.03 40.14
C ASP A 209 26.60 34.30 40.88
N ASN A 210 25.49 34.89 40.42
CA ASN A 210 24.85 36.04 41.03
C ASN A 210 23.56 35.56 41.72
N SER A 211 23.15 36.19 42.84
CA SER A 211 21.98 35.84 43.69
C SER A 211 20.59 35.91 43.00
N SER A 212 20.54 35.84 41.67
CA SER A 212 19.33 35.75 40.86
C SER A 212 18.75 34.35 40.90
N SER A 213 17.50 34.21 41.33
CA SER A 213 16.77 32.94 41.26
C SER A 213 16.32 32.68 39.82
N TYR A 214 16.85 31.62 39.21
CA TYR A 214 16.35 31.11 37.93
C TYR A 214 15.32 30.01 38.18
N HIS A 215 14.32 29.92 37.30
CA HIS A 215 13.40 28.79 37.29
C HIS A 215 14.15 27.52 36.88
N SER A 216 13.73 26.36 37.40
CA SER A 216 14.27 25.05 37.00
C SER A 216 14.11 24.84 35.49
N ILE A 217 15.11 24.22 34.85
CA ILE A 217 15.03 23.82 33.44
C ILE A 217 14.28 22.49 33.37
N GLU A 218 13.18 22.49 32.63
CA GLU A 218 12.36 21.29 32.45
C GLU A 218 12.71 20.59 31.12
N VAL A 219 13.16 19.34 31.21
CA VAL A 219 13.55 18.50 30.05
C VAL A 219 12.64 17.29 29.91
N PHE A 220 12.19 16.99 28.69
CA PHE A 220 11.55 15.72 28.37
C PHE A 220 12.56 14.70 27.82
N THR A 221 12.48 13.45 28.29
CA THR A 221 13.27 12.33 27.74
C THR A 221 12.49 11.03 27.72
N THR A 222 12.71 10.21 26.69
CA THR A 222 12.25 8.82 26.63
C THR A 222 13.27 7.82 27.21
N ARG A 223 14.44 8.31 27.63
CA ARG A 223 15.58 7.54 28.13
C ARG A 223 15.96 7.97 29.54
N LEU A 224 15.00 7.95 30.46
CA LEU A 224 15.29 8.28 31.87
C LEU A 224 16.30 7.29 32.49
N ASP A 225 16.41 6.07 31.95
CA ASP A 225 17.44 5.09 32.30
C ASP A 225 18.87 5.61 32.15
N THR A 226 19.10 6.63 31.33
CA THR A 226 20.43 7.18 31.06
C THR A 226 20.74 8.48 31.82
N ILE A 227 19.88 8.90 32.75
CA ILE A 227 20.03 10.17 33.49
C ILE A 227 21.38 10.30 34.25
N PHE A 228 21.98 9.18 34.65
CA PHE A 228 23.29 9.14 35.31
C PHE A 228 24.44 9.60 34.39
N GLY A 229 24.25 9.50 33.07
CA GLY A 229 25.23 9.88 32.05
C GLY A 229 24.98 11.25 31.42
N VAL A 230 24.10 12.08 32.01
CA VAL A 230 23.87 13.44 31.52
C VAL A 230 25.13 14.28 31.75
N GLN A 231 25.65 14.90 30.68
CA GLN A 231 26.88 15.71 30.73
C GLN A 231 26.66 17.18 30.40
N TYR A 232 25.52 17.55 29.83
CA TYR A 232 25.13 18.94 29.59
C TYR A 232 23.62 19.09 29.43
N LEU A 233 23.11 20.33 29.50
CA LEU A 233 21.78 20.69 29.00
C LEU A 233 21.92 21.59 27.77
N ALA A 234 21.01 21.46 26.81
CA ALA A 234 20.91 22.35 25.66
C ALA A 234 19.54 23.02 25.60
N LEU A 235 19.54 24.34 25.42
CA LEU A 235 18.37 25.20 25.37
C LEU A 235 18.19 25.78 23.97
N ALA A 236 16.93 25.95 23.56
CA ALA A 236 16.58 26.66 22.34
C ALA A 236 17.07 28.12 22.39
N LEU A 237 17.44 28.69 21.25
CA LEU A 237 17.86 30.11 21.17
C LEU A 237 16.75 31.07 21.60
N THR A 238 15.49 30.63 21.50
CA THR A 238 14.31 31.39 21.93
C THR A 238 13.94 31.18 23.40
N HIS A 239 14.65 30.31 24.13
CA HIS A 239 14.34 29.96 25.52
C HIS A 239 14.49 31.19 26.46
N PRO A 240 13.60 31.38 27.46
CA PRO A 240 13.63 32.56 28.34
C PRO A 240 14.98 32.82 29.00
N ILE A 241 15.64 31.78 29.51
CA ILE A 241 16.98 31.88 30.12
C ILE A 241 18.03 32.38 29.11
N VAL A 242 17.99 31.88 27.87
CA VAL A 242 18.92 32.30 26.81
C VAL A 242 18.69 33.77 26.46
N LYS A 243 17.43 34.20 26.32
CA LYS A 243 17.08 35.61 26.08
C LYS A 243 17.55 36.52 27.22
N GLN A 244 17.40 36.09 28.47
CA GLN A 244 17.86 36.85 29.63
C GLN A 244 19.38 36.98 29.67
N GLN A 245 20.12 35.88 29.45
CA GLN A 245 21.59 35.92 29.38
C GLN A 245 22.09 36.80 28.22
N ALA A 246 21.42 36.73 27.08
CA ALA A 246 21.75 37.54 25.89
C ALA A 246 21.62 39.04 26.13
N MET A 247 20.88 39.51 27.15
CA MET A 247 20.85 40.94 27.50
C MET A 247 22.22 41.46 27.96
N THR A 248 23.09 40.59 28.48
CA THR A 248 24.39 40.98 29.07
C THR A 248 25.61 40.35 28.40
N ASP A 249 25.41 39.40 27.47
CA ASP A 249 26.48 38.71 26.74
C ASP A 249 26.41 39.02 25.24
N LEU A 250 27.33 39.88 24.77
CA LEU A 250 27.43 40.29 23.37
C LEU A 250 27.75 39.12 22.42
N LYS A 251 28.58 38.16 22.85
CA LYS A 251 28.95 37.01 22.01
C LYS A 251 27.76 36.07 21.82
N LEU A 252 26.93 35.91 22.86
CA LEU A 252 25.67 35.17 22.75
C LEU A 252 24.67 35.86 21.81
N GLN A 253 24.58 37.20 21.83
CA GLN A 253 23.74 37.94 20.88
C GLN A 253 24.18 37.69 19.43
N ASP A 254 25.48 37.74 19.16
CA ASP A 254 26.02 37.49 17.83
C ASP A 254 25.77 36.05 17.38
N PHE A 255 25.89 35.08 18.29
CA PHE A 255 25.53 33.69 18.03
C PHE A 255 24.05 33.53 17.66
N ILE A 256 23.14 34.21 18.37
CA ILE A 256 21.70 34.19 18.06
C ILE A 256 21.40 34.86 16.72
N ARG A 257 22.04 35.99 16.39
CA ARG A 257 21.87 36.69 15.10
C ARG A 257 22.34 35.81 13.92
N ALA A 258 23.39 35.03 14.12
CA ALA A 258 23.90 34.10 13.12
C ALA A 258 23.03 32.84 12.92
N GLN A 259 21.89 32.71 13.59
CA GLN A 259 21.03 31.52 13.53
C GLN A 259 20.66 31.09 12.11
N SER A 260 20.41 32.04 11.20
CA SER A 260 20.07 31.75 9.80
C SER A 260 21.18 31.05 9.02
N ASN A 261 22.42 31.11 9.51
CA ASN A 261 23.59 30.50 8.88
C ASN A 261 23.82 29.06 9.33
N PHE A 262 23.07 28.58 10.34
CA PHE A 262 23.18 27.23 10.85
C PHE A 262 22.11 26.32 10.22
N SER A 263 22.52 25.13 9.80
CA SER A 263 21.58 24.09 9.42
C SER A 263 20.82 23.57 10.66
N LEU A 264 19.64 22.97 10.44
CA LEU A 264 18.82 22.37 11.51
C LEU A 264 19.55 21.24 12.28
N ASP A 265 20.56 20.60 11.65
CA ASP A 265 21.38 19.56 12.27
C ASP A 265 22.74 20.10 12.77
N SER A 266 22.87 21.42 12.93
CA SER A 266 24.09 22.03 13.44
C SER A 266 24.44 21.52 14.84
N LYS A 267 25.71 21.19 15.02
CA LYS A 267 26.29 20.77 16.30
C LYS A 267 27.00 21.93 17.02
N PHE A 268 26.85 23.18 16.53
CA PHE A 268 27.36 24.35 17.23
C PHE A 268 26.55 24.62 18.50
N GLY A 269 27.23 24.89 19.61
CA GLY A 269 26.63 25.34 20.86
C GLY A 269 27.39 26.51 21.45
N TYR A 270 26.67 27.43 22.08
CA TYR A 270 27.27 28.48 22.90
C TYR A 270 27.05 28.14 24.37
N GLU A 271 28.13 27.88 25.12
CA GLU A 271 28.04 27.63 26.56
C GLU A 271 27.69 28.92 27.31
N LEU A 272 26.72 28.85 28.22
CA LEU A 272 26.31 29.96 29.07
C LEU A 272 27.20 30.01 30.31
N PRO A 273 28.15 30.95 30.43
CA PRO A 273 29.25 30.83 31.40
C PRO A 273 28.85 31.09 32.85
N LYS A 274 27.76 31.84 33.08
CA LYS A 274 27.33 32.32 34.42
C LYS A 274 26.33 31.40 35.13
N ILE A 275 25.92 30.31 34.47
CA ILE A 275 24.90 29.40 34.97
C ILE A 275 25.29 27.95 34.73
N LYS A 276 24.91 27.08 35.66
CA LYS A 276 25.07 25.62 35.55
C LYS A 276 23.81 24.93 36.03
N ALA A 277 23.56 23.73 35.53
CA ALA A 277 22.45 22.90 35.96
C ALA A 277 22.91 21.83 36.96
N ILE A 278 22.01 21.41 37.85
CA ILE A 278 22.23 20.30 38.77
C ILE A 278 21.43 19.10 38.26
N ASN A 279 22.09 17.95 38.15
CA ASN A 279 21.38 16.70 37.88
C ASN A 279 20.39 16.42 39.03
N PRO A 280 19.10 16.15 38.78
CA PRO A 280 18.11 15.93 39.85
C PRO A 280 18.50 14.83 40.83
N LEU A 281 19.27 13.83 40.37
CA LEU A 281 19.79 12.75 41.22
C LEU A 281 20.90 13.19 42.18
N ALA A 282 21.50 14.37 42.01
CA ALA A 282 22.53 14.90 42.90
C ALA A 282 22.03 15.11 44.33
N HIS A 283 20.72 15.34 44.50
CA HIS A 283 20.09 15.50 45.81
C HIS A 283 19.85 14.17 46.55
N GLU A 284 19.97 13.05 45.84
CA GLU A 284 19.75 11.73 46.41
C GLU A 284 21.02 11.23 47.10
N LYS A 285 20.86 10.57 48.26
CA LYS A 285 22.00 10.09 49.08
C LYS A 285 22.83 9.01 48.39
N ILE A 286 22.32 8.41 47.33
CA ILE A 286 22.80 7.16 46.76
C ILE A 286 23.67 7.39 45.50
N THR A 287 23.94 8.65 45.13
CA THR A 287 24.61 8.98 43.85
C THR A 287 26.09 9.33 44.00
N SER A 288 26.85 9.02 42.95
CA SER A 288 28.30 9.25 42.86
C SER A 288 28.65 10.74 42.74
N GLU A 289 29.88 11.11 43.08
CA GLU A 289 30.38 12.49 42.96
C GLU A 289 30.32 13.01 41.52
N LYS A 290 30.49 12.14 40.52
CA LYS A 290 30.35 12.47 39.09
C LYS A 290 28.95 13.02 38.76
N VAL A 291 27.89 12.41 39.30
CA VAL A 291 26.49 12.85 39.08
C VAL A 291 26.18 14.15 39.83
N LYS A 292 26.88 14.41 40.94
CA LYS A 292 26.73 15.64 41.74
C LYS A 292 27.46 16.84 41.13
N ALA A 293 28.33 16.64 40.16
CA ALA A 293 29.05 17.71 39.49
C ALA A 293 28.08 18.65 38.73
N PRO A 294 28.27 19.98 38.79
CA PRO A 294 27.46 20.93 38.02
C PRO A 294 27.61 20.73 36.50
N LEU A 295 26.49 20.72 35.79
CA LEU A 295 26.41 20.50 34.36
C LEU A 295 26.46 21.83 33.59
N PRO A 296 27.25 21.94 32.51
CA PRO A 296 27.22 23.10 31.63
C PRO A 296 25.88 23.20 30.89
N ILE A 297 25.43 24.42 30.65
CA ILE A 297 24.21 24.73 29.88
C ILE A 297 24.62 25.42 28.58
N PHE A 298 24.15 24.89 27.45
CA PHE A 298 24.40 25.42 26.12
C PHE A 298 23.14 26.05 25.52
N ALA A 299 23.29 27.13 24.76
CA ALA A 299 22.33 27.57 23.77
C ALA A 299 22.66 26.88 22.43
N ALA A 300 21.73 26.11 21.86
CA ALA A 300 21.99 25.29 20.68
C ALA A 300 20.88 25.43 19.61
N PRO A 301 21.23 25.64 18.32
CA PRO A 301 20.24 25.81 17.25
C PRO A 301 19.37 24.58 16.97
N TYR A 302 19.86 23.36 17.26
CA TYR A 302 19.11 22.12 17.02
C TYR A 302 17.94 21.92 18.00
N VAL A 303 17.90 22.68 19.10
CA VAL A 303 16.81 22.62 20.09
C VAL A 303 15.71 23.60 19.68
N LEU A 304 14.54 23.04 19.35
CA LEU A 304 13.39 23.81 18.87
C LEU A 304 12.56 24.34 20.04
N GLY A 305 12.30 25.65 20.08
CA GLY A 305 11.57 26.30 21.18
C GLY A 305 10.07 26.01 21.21
N ASP A 306 9.49 25.56 20.10
CA ASP A 306 8.08 25.18 19.94
C ASP A 306 7.82 23.68 20.19
N VAL A 307 8.86 22.91 20.53
CA VAL A 307 8.78 21.48 20.83
C VAL A 307 9.17 21.23 22.30
N GLY A 308 8.25 20.62 23.06
CA GLY A 308 8.43 20.40 24.49
C GLY A 308 8.55 21.72 25.25
N ASN A 309 9.55 21.82 26.13
CA ASN A 309 9.85 23.04 26.91
C ASN A 309 11.04 23.82 26.33
N GLY A 310 11.47 23.52 25.09
CA GLY A 310 12.62 24.18 24.46
C GLY A 310 13.96 23.87 25.15
N ALA A 311 14.06 22.71 25.81
CA ALA A 311 15.25 22.25 26.52
C ALA A 311 15.40 20.72 26.42
N VAL A 312 16.64 20.24 26.29
CA VAL A 312 16.99 18.81 26.26
C VAL A 312 18.20 18.52 27.14
N MET A 313 18.31 17.29 27.65
CA MET A 313 19.49 16.79 28.35
C MET A 313 20.38 16.03 27.37
N GLY A 314 21.68 16.28 27.42
CA GLY A 314 22.65 15.64 26.56
C GLY A 314 23.31 14.44 27.23
N VAL A 315 23.21 13.27 26.59
CA VAL A 315 23.80 12.00 27.07
C VAL A 315 24.73 11.42 25.99
N PRO A 316 25.98 11.89 25.89
CA PRO A 316 26.89 11.58 24.78
C PRO A 316 27.18 10.08 24.56
N ALA A 317 27.07 9.25 25.60
CA ALA A 317 27.29 7.81 25.47
C ALA A 317 26.12 7.05 24.83
N HIS A 318 24.93 7.65 24.78
CA HIS A 318 23.68 6.93 24.47
C HIS A 318 22.80 7.61 23.42
N ASP A 319 23.24 8.73 22.86
CA ASP A 319 22.58 9.42 21.75
C ASP A 319 23.62 9.91 20.72
N ILE A 320 23.36 9.65 19.44
CA ILE A 320 24.29 9.94 18.33
C ILE A 320 24.48 11.45 18.14
N ARG A 321 23.40 12.24 18.27
CA ARG A 321 23.46 13.68 18.11
C ARG A 321 24.18 14.30 19.30
N ASP A 322 23.89 13.81 20.51
CA ASP A 322 24.53 14.32 21.72
C ASP A 322 26.03 14.03 21.75
N HIS A 323 26.43 12.86 21.23
CA HIS A 323 27.83 12.49 21.04
C HIS A 323 28.56 13.48 20.12
N ALA A 324 28.04 13.68 18.91
CA ALA A 324 28.65 14.59 17.95
C ALA A 324 28.68 16.04 18.46
N PHE A 325 27.64 16.48 19.18
CA PHE A 325 27.62 17.78 19.82
C PHE A 325 28.69 17.89 20.92
N TRP A 326 28.84 16.86 21.74
CA TRP A 326 29.83 16.84 22.82
C TRP A 326 31.26 16.83 22.28
N GLU A 327 31.56 16.02 21.26
CA GLU A 327 32.88 16.03 20.62
C GLU A 327 33.25 17.40 20.04
N GLN A 328 32.28 18.09 19.42
CA GLN A 328 32.53 19.39 18.82
C GLN A 328 32.72 20.51 19.85
N ASN A 329 31.94 20.50 20.94
CA ASN A 329 31.95 21.61 21.92
C ASN A 329 32.85 21.33 23.15
N ARG A 330 33.25 20.07 23.36
CA ARG A 330 34.11 19.57 24.44
C ARG A 330 35.05 18.46 23.97
N PRO A 331 35.93 18.72 22.97
CA PRO A 331 36.84 17.71 22.43
C PRO A 331 37.79 17.20 23.52
N GLY A 332 37.97 15.87 23.58
CA GLY A 332 38.88 15.22 24.53
C GLY A 332 38.31 14.98 25.94
N ASN A 333 37.09 15.43 26.24
CA ASN A 333 36.45 15.17 27.52
C ASN A 333 35.90 13.74 27.60
N SER A 334 36.00 13.10 28.76
CA SER A 334 35.47 11.74 29.01
C SER A 334 33.96 11.64 28.73
N ILE A 335 33.53 10.52 28.16
CA ILE A 335 32.12 10.20 27.90
C ILE A 335 31.64 9.15 28.92
N HIS A 336 30.48 9.38 29.54
CA HIS A 336 29.99 8.56 30.65
C HIS A 336 29.01 7.48 30.19
N CYS A 337 29.46 6.23 30.10
CA CYS A 337 28.63 5.10 29.69
C CYS A 337 27.90 4.47 30.88
N VAL A 338 26.57 4.58 30.87
CA VAL A 338 25.70 4.14 31.97
C VAL A 338 24.77 2.98 31.61
N VAL A 339 24.72 2.58 30.34
CA VAL A 339 23.94 1.43 29.84
C VAL A 339 24.78 0.57 28.89
N THR A 340 24.77 -0.75 29.08
CA THR A 340 25.49 -1.74 28.25
C THR A 340 24.57 -2.83 27.72
N SER A 341 25.03 -3.59 26.72
CA SER A 341 24.24 -4.69 26.13
C SER A 341 24.11 -5.91 27.06
N ASN A 342 25.14 -6.17 27.87
CA ASN A 342 25.18 -7.31 28.81
C ASN A 342 25.25 -6.85 30.27
N PRO A 343 24.65 -7.61 31.20
CA PRO A 343 24.82 -7.39 32.63
C PRO A 343 26.28 -7.66 33.04
N ASN A 344 26.82 -6.86 33.96
CA ASN A 344 28.21 -6.94 34.45
C ASN A 344 29.34 -6.75 33.42
N GLN A 345 29.06 -6.14 32.25
CA GLN A 345 30.13 -5.81 31.30
C GLN A 345 31.08 -4.76 31.91
N GLN A 346 32.37 -5.12 32.07
CA GLN A 346 33.40 -4.15 32.42
C GLN A 346 33.64 -3.22 31.22
N LEU A 347 33.57 -1.91 31.44
CA LEU A 347 33.84 -0.89 30.44
C LEU A 347 35.35 -0.87 30.19
N THR A 348 35.82 -1.58 29.16
CA THR A 348 37.25 -1.77 28.93
C THR A 348 37.92 -0.65 28.13
N GLU A 349 37.19 0.15 27.33
CA GLU A 349 37.68 1.40 26.69
C GLU A 349 36.52 2.32 26.27
N PRO A 350 36.72 3.64 26.07
CA PRO A 350 35.69 4.52 25.54
C PRO A 350 35.33 4.10 24.11
N THR A 351 34.16 3.49 23.94
CA THR A 351 33.62 3.17 22.62
C THR A 351 33.41 4.47 21.83
N VAL A 352 34.05 4.56 20.66
CA VAL A 352 33.89 5.67 19.69
C VAL A 352 32.44 5.81 19.19
N ILE A 353 31.61 4.79 19.40
CA ILE A 353 30.22 4.75 18.92
C ILE A 353 29.26 4.75 20.10
N PRO A 354 28.27 5.67 20.15
CA PRO A 354 27.22 5.69 21.17
C PRO A 354 26.39 4.41 21.22
N PHE A 355 26.13 3.90 22.41
CA PHE A 355 25.22 2.78 22.64
C PHE A 355 23.78 3.27 22.77
N THR A 356 23.02 3.23 21.68
CA THR A 356 21.65 3.78 21.61
C THR A 356 20.55 2.81 22.01
N ASN A 357 20.83 1.51 22.08
CA ASN A 357 19.83 0.50 22.43
C ASN A 357 19.47 0.53 23.93
N HIS A 358 18.34 -0.08 24.27
CA HIS A 358 18.04 -0.43 25.67
C HIS A 358 18.92 -1.61 26.10
N GLY A 359 19.31 -1.63 27.37
CA GLY A 359 20.24 -2.62 27.90
C GLY A 359 20.15 -2.73 29.41
N TYR A 360 21.30 -2.91 30.05
CA TYR A 360 21.46 -3.03 31.50
C TYR A 360 22.25 -1.84 32.03
N LEU A 361 21.84 -1.29 33.18
CA LEU A 361 22.55 -0.18 33.82
C LEU A 361 23.88 -0.66 34.40
N THR A 362 24.92 0.17 34.28
CA THR A 362 26.27 -0.15 34.76
C THR A 362 26.36 -0.01 36.28
N ASN A 363 27.48 -0.49 36.85
CA ASN A 363 27.79 -0.33 38.27
C ASN A 363 27.88 1.14 38.70
N GLU A 364 28.11 2.08 37.78
CA GLU A 364 28.12 3.52 38.09
C GLU A 364 26.73 4.06 38.48
N CYS A 365 25.66 3.31 38.21
CA CYS A 365 24.28 3.67 38.55
C CYS A 365 23.85 3.22 39.97
N GLY A 366 24.79 2.73 40.78
CA GLY A 366 24.55 2.35 42.19
C GLY A 366 23.43 1.31 42.36
N PRO A 367 22.33 1.61 43.08
CA PRO A 367 21.26 0.66 43.42
C PRO A 367 20.48 0.20 42.19
N PHE A 368 20.62 0.91 41.06
CA PHE A 368 20.01 0.54 39.79
C PHE A 368 20.94 -0.32 38.92
N SER A 369 22.15 -0.65 39.40
CA SER A 369 23.08 -1.50 38.66
C SER A 369 22.45 -2.83 38.26
N ASN A 370 22.77 -3.30 37.05
CA ASN A 370 22.25 -4.51 36.42
C ASN A 370 20.73 -4.55 36.21
N MET A 371 19.99 -3.48 36.51
CA MET A 371 18.59 -3.38 36.13
C MET A 371 18.48 -3.19 34.62
N THR A 372 17.43 -3.74 34.01
CA THR A 372 17.10 -3.43 32.62
C THR A 372 16.64 -1.98 32.48
N SER A 373 16.94 -1.33 31.36
CA SER A 373 16.49 0.04 31.07
C SER A 373 15.00 0.25 31.35
N LEU A 374 14.13 -0.70 30.98
CA LEU A 374 12.68 -0.58 31.19
C LEU A 374 12.29 -0.59 32.67
N LYS A 375 12.97 -1.38 33.51
CA LYS A 375 12.74 -1.41 34.96
C LYS A 375 13.31 -0.16 35.60
N ALA A 376 14.55 0.21 35.26
CA ALA A 376 15.22 1.40 35.76
C ALA A 376 14.43 2.69 35.47
N ASN A 377 13.89 2.83 34.25
CA ASN A 377 13.01 3.96 33.89
C ASN A 377 11.85 4.14 34.88
N LYS A 378 11.20 3.05 35.32
CA LYS A 378 10.09 3.12 36.28
C LYS A 378 10.57 3.47 37.69
N GLU A 379 11.63 2.84 38.17
CA GLU A 379 12.14 3.05 39.53
C GLU A 379 12.73 4.45 39.71
N ILE A 380 13.52 4.94 38.75
CA ILE A 380 14.10 6.29 38.76
C ILE A 380 12.98 7.34 38.71
N LEU A 381 11.94 7.10 37.89
CA LEU A 381 10.78 7.99 37.82
C LEU A 381 10.05 8.07 39.17
N ASN A 382 9.83 6.93 39.83
CA ASN A 382 9.19 6.91 41.15
C ASN A 382 10.02 7.65 42.21
N LEU A 383 11.34 7.45 42.21
CA LEU A 383 12.28 8.14 43.09
C LEU A 383 12.18 9.66 42.90
N LEU A 384 12.39 10.16 41.68
CA LEU A 384 12.39 11.60 41.40
C LEU A 384 11.00 12.24 41.49
N ARG A 385 9.93 11.47 41.31
CA ARG A 385 8.55 11.94 41.52
C ARG A 385 8.28 12.23 43.00
N SER A 386 8.81 11.41 43.91
CA SER A 386 8.65 11.61 45.36
C SER A 386 9.24 12.93 45.85
N SER A 387 10.28 13.43 45.18
CA SER A 387 10.93 14.71 45.46
C SER A 387 10.46 15.86 44.57
N GLY A 388 9.39 15.67 43.79
CA GLY A 388 8.80 16.69 42.92
C GLY A 388 9.63 17.07 41.69
N ARG A 389 10.69 16.31 41.39
CA ARG A 389 11.68 16.59 40.33
C ARG A 389 11.44 15.84 39.02
N ALA A 390 10.53 14.87 39.00
CA ALA A 390 10.11 14.24 37.76
C ALA A 390 8.60 13.95 37.72
N SER A 391 8.06 13.90 36.51
CA SER A 391 6.70 13.43 36.26
C SER A 391 6.64 12.60 34.98
N PHE A 392 5.75 11.61 34.95
CA PHE A 392 5.47 10.87 33.73
C PHE A 392 4.77 11.77 32.72
N VAL A 393 5.26 11.81 31.49
CA VAL A 393 4.64 12.57 30.41
C VAL A 393 4.55 11.70 29.16
N GLU A 394 3.40 11.79 28.49
CA GLU A 394 3.20 11.25 27.16
C GLU A 394 3.10 12.40 26.16
N ILE A 395 4.01 12.39 25.18
CA ILE A 395 4.01 13.34 24.07
C ILE A 395 3.49 12.63 22.84
N TRP A 396 2.73 13.37 22.05
CA TRP A 396 2.15 12.90 20.81
C TRP A 396 2.49 13.86 19.68
N LYS A 397 2.95 13.33 18.54
CA LYS A 397 3.20 14.14 17.33
C LYS A 397 1.91 14.60 16.67
N LEU A 398 0.87 13.76 16.66
CA LEU A 398 -0.41 14.10 16.04
C LEU A 398 -1.03 15.35 16.67
N ARG A 399 -1.31 16.33 15.81
CA ARG A 399 -2.03 17.56 16.11
C ARG A 399 -3.50 17.45 15.69
N ASP A 400 -4.30 18.43 16.11
CA ASP A 400 -5.68 18.53 15.65
C ASP A 400 -5.74 18.95 14.18
N TRP A 401 -6.72 18.43 13.46
CA TRP A 401 -6.85 18.59 12.03
C TRP A 401 -7.47 19.93 11.68
N LEU A 402 -6.73 20.80 10.99
CA LEU A 402 -7.19 22.09 10.50
C LEU A 402 -8.08 21.91 9.26
N VAL A 403 -9.38 22.18 9.40
CA VAL A 403 -10.38 21.93 8.34
C VAL A 403 -10.82 23.19 7.59
N SER A 404 -10.60 24.39 8.12
CA SER A 404 -10.92 25.63 7.40
C SER A 404 -10.07 25.85 6.15
N ARG A 405 -10.70 26.28 5.06
CA ARG A 405 -10.06 26.73 3.82
C ARG A 405 -10.67 28.05 3.37
N GLN A 406 -9.83 29.00 2.96
CA GLN A 406 -10.28 30.31 2.46
C GLN A 406 -10.52 30.22 0.96
N ARG A 407 -11.46 29.37 0.56
CA ARG A 407 -11.77 29.03 -0.83
C ARG A 407 -13.24 28.91 -1.09
N TYR A 408 -13.60 29.06 -2.35
CA TYR A 408 -14.98 28.90 -2.78
C TYR A 408 -15.35 27.44 -3.04
N TRP A 409 -14.51 26.70 -3.75
CA TRP A 409 -14.88 25.37 -4.25
C TRP A 409 -14.66 24.26 -3.20
N GLY A 410 -15.46 24.30 -2.14
CA GLY A 410 -15.49 23.32 -1.05
C GLY A 410 -16.81 23.38 -0.28
N THR A 411 -17.04 22.40 0.58
CA THR A 411 -18.28 22.35 1.39
C THR A 411 -18.34 23.54 2.37
N PRO A 412 -19.39 24.39 2.34
CA PRO A 412 -19.53 25.50 3.30
C PRO A 412 -19.58 25.01 4.75
N ILE A 413 -18.88 25.69 5.65
CA ILE A 413 -18.95 25.38 7.09
C ILE A 413 -20.32 25.83 7.62
N PRO A 414 -21.14 24.93 8.22
CA PRO A 414 -22.53 25.22 8.59
C PRO A 414 -22.60 25.94 9.95
N ILE A 415 -21.90 27.08 10.08
CA ILE A 415 -21.90 27.93 11.26
C ILE A 415 -22.32 29.35 10.90
N VAL A 416 -23.11 29.96 11.77
CA VAL A 416 -23.51 31.37 11.75
C VAL A 416 -22.88 32.08 12.94
N HIS A 417 -22.15 33.17 12.68
CA HIS A 417 -21.55 34.05 13.69
C HIS A 417 -22.53 35.12 14.09
N CYS A 418 -23.01 35.04 15.34
CA CYS A 418 -23.94 35.98 15.95
C CYS A 418 -23.21 36.78 17.04
N ASP A 419 -23.41 38.10 17.08
CA ASP A 419 -22.75 38.96 18.08
C ASP A 419 -23.23 38.65 19.52
N HIS A 420 -24.47 38.18 19.67
CA HIS A 420 -25.03 37.78 20.97
C HIS A 420 -24.72 36.32 21.37
N CYS A 421 -24.93 35.35 20.45
CA CYS A 421 -24.80 33.92 20.75
C CYS A 421 -23.42 33.32 20.44
N GLY A 422 -22.52 34.07 19.79
CA GLY A 422 -21.26 33.55 19.28
C GLY A 422 -21.45 32.67 18.03
N PRO A 423 -20.59 31.65 17.82
CA PRO A 423 -20.75 30.71 16.71
C PRO A 423 -21.90 29.74 16.99
N VAL A 424 -22.90 29.71 16.11
CA VAL A 424 -24.09 28.85 16.22
C VAL A 424 -24.17 27.92 15.03
N ALA A 425 -24.37 26.63 15.26
CA ALA A 425 -24.55 25.66 14.17
C ALA A 425 -25.89 25.86 13.45
N VAL A 426 -25.86 25.73 12.13
CA VAL A 426 -27.08 25.74 11.30
C VAL A 426 -27.93 24.50 11.66
N PRO A 427 -29.24 24.66 11.91
CA PRO A 427 -30.18 23.56 12.15
C PRO A 427 -30.25 22.55 11.00
N ASP A 428 -30.58 21.29 11.32
CA ASP A 428 -30.53 20.19 10.35
C ASP A 428 -31.55 20.31 9.20
N ASP A 429 -32.70 20.88 9.51
CA ASP A 429 -33.79 21.22 8.58
C ASP A 429 -33.44 22.39 7.64
N GLN A 430 -32.42 23.18 7.99
CA GLN A 430 -31.90 24.28 7.17
C GLN A 430 -30.67 23.89 6.34
N LEU A 431 -30.22 22.62 6.42
CA LEU A 431 -29.15 22.11 5.57
C LEU A 431 -29.70 21.62 4.21
N PRO A 432 -28.95 21.79 3.10
CA PRO A 432 -27.58 22.29 3.06
C PRO A 432 -27.49 23.83 3.05
N VAL A 433 -26.38 24.35 3.60
CA VAL A 433 -25.92 25.71 3.23
C VAL A 433 -25.25 25.59 1.86
N GLU A 434 -25.94 26.03 0.80
CA GLU A 434 -25.45 25.89 -0.57
C GLU A 434 -24.41 26.97 -0.94
N LEU A 435 -23.51 26.64 -1.86
CA LEU A 435 -22.59 27.62 -2.46
C LEU A 435 -23.35 28.58 -3.39
N PRO A 436 -23.20 29.91 -3.24
CA PRO A 436 -23.87 30.88 -4.09
C PRO A 436 -23.18 30.98 -5.47
N PRO A 437 -23.92 31.18 -6.58
CA PRO A 437 -23.32 31.44 -7.88
C PRO A 437 -22.56 32.78 -7.87
N PHE A 438 -21.39 32.84 -8.53
CA PHE A 438 -20.54 34.04 -8.51
C PHE A 438 -19.78 34.28 -9.83
N ALA A 439 -20.53 34.36 -10.94
CA ALA A 439 -19.99 34.42 -12.32
C ALA A 439 -18.92 35.51 -12.54
N ALA A 440 -19.15 36.73 -12.02
CA ALA A 440 -18.27 37.87 -12.22
C ALA A 440 -16.83 37.68 -11.70
N HIS A 441 -16.61 36.77 -10.75
CA HIS A 441 -15.27 36.46 -10.23
C HIS A 441 -14.48 35.60 -11.20
N TRP A 442 -15.12 34.60 -11.79
CA TRP A 442 -14.51 33.68 -12.74
C TRP A 442 -14.21 34.37 -14.06
N GLU A 443 -15.18 35.13 -14.61
CA GLU A 443 -15.00 35.91 -15.85
C GLU A 443 -13.79 36.87 -15.77
N LYS A 444 -13.60 37.49 -14.61
CA LYS A 444 -12.49 38.41 -14.33
C LYS A 444 -11.22 37.72 -13.87
N ARG A 445 -11.20 36.38 -13.80
CA ARG A 445 -10.08 35.53 -13.37
C ARG A 445 -9.47 36.00 -12.04
N ARG A 446 -10.34 36.44 -11.12
CA ARG A 446 -9.91 36.91 -9.79
C ARG A 446 -9.42 35.72 -8.97
N LYS A 447 -8.47 35.99 -8.08
CA LYS A 447 -7.97 35.03 -7.09
C LYS A 447 -8.54 35.36 -5.70
N GLY A 448 -8.54 34.40 -4.80
CA GLY A 448 -9.00 34.56 -3.41
C GLY A 448 -10.38 33.94 -3.17
N ASN A 449 -10.98 34.23 -2.01
CA ASN A 449 -12.27 33.67 -1.62
C ASN A 449 -13.44 34.61 -1.98
N PRO A 450 -14.21 34.36 -3.06
CA PRO A 450 -15.36 35.19 -3.44
C PRO A 450 -16.48 35.20 -2.41
N LEU A 451 -16.57 34.21 -1.51
CA LEU A 451 -17.64 34.15 -0.50
C LEU A 451 -17.62 35.35 0.45
N ARG A 452 -16.51 36.09 0.55
CA ARG A 452 -16.41 37.32 1.36
C ARG A 452 -17.09 38.53 0.72
N GLU A 453 -17.28 38.49 -0.60
CA GLU A 453 -17.92 39.55 -1.39
C GLU A 453 -19.40 39.25 -1.68
N ALA A 454 -19.86 38.04 -1.36
CA ALA A 454 -21.24 37.58 -1.57
C ALA A 454 -22.19 38.09 -0.47
N TYR A 455 -22.40 39.42 -0.40
CA TYR A 455 -23.15 40.08 0.69
C TYR A 455 -24.53 39.47 0.98
N ASP A 456 -25.30 39.13 -0.05
CA ASP A 456 -26.65 38.55 0.11
C ASP A 456 -26.62 37.14 0.71
N TRP A 457 -25.54 36.39 0.48
CA TRP A 457 -25.37 35.04 1.01
C TRP A 457 -24.80 35.06 2.44
N ILE A 458 -23.82 35.94 2.71
CA ILE A 458 -23.17 36.04 4.02
C ILE A 458 -24.16 36.50 5.09
N ASN A 459 -24.97 37.51 4.80
CA ASN A 459 -25.87 38.10 5.78
C ASN A 459 -27.09 37.18 5.98
N THR A 460 -27.33 36.77 7.22
CA THR A 460 -28.43 35.87 7.59
C THR A 460 -28.97 36.22 8.97
N ILE A 461 -29.97 35.49 9.43
CA ILE A 461 -30.47 35.54 10.81
C ILE A 461 -29.82 34.44 11.66
N CYS A 462 -29.63 34.72 12.95
CA CYS A 462 -29.16 33.76 13.93
C CYS A 462 -30.26 32.72 14.19
N PRO A 463 -30.00 31.41 14.00
CA PRO A 463 -31.02 30.39 14.23
C PRO A 463 -31.35 30.17 15.72
N SER A 464 -30.56 30.72 16.64
CA SER A 464 -30.78 30.61 18.09
C SER A 464 -31.64 31.75 18.65
N CYS A 465 -31.35 33.00 18.27
CA CYS A 465 -31.98 34.19 18.87
C CYS A 465 -32.68 35.12 17.87
N GLY A 466 -32.63 34.84 16.56
CA GLY A 466 -33.27 35.64 15.51
C GLY A 466 -32.57 36.96 15.14
N SER A 467 -31.50 37.35 15.84
CA SER A 467 -30.76 38.58 15.52
C SER A 467 -30.03 38.50 14.18
N LYS A 468 -29.59 39.64 13.63
CA LYS A 468 -28.69 39.68 12.48
C LYS A 468 -27.40 38.90 12.79
N ALA A 469 -26.93 38.14 11.82
CA ALA A 469 -25.74 37.30 11.94
C ALA A 469 -25.07 37.09 10.58
N LYS A 470 -23.89 36.48 10.56
CA LYS A 470 -23.11 36.25 9.34
C LYS A 470 -22.73 34.78 9.20
N ARG A 471 -22.91 34.19 8.02
CA ARG A 471 -22.41 32.84 7.72
C ARG A 471 -20.89 32.79 7.79
N ASP A 472 -20.35 31.64 8.17
CA ASP A 472 -18.92 31.38 8.01
C ASP A 472 -18.57 31.33 6.51
N THR A 473 -17.56 32.10 6.10
CA THR A 473 -17.13 32.18 4.70
C THR A 473 -16.05 31.17 4.34
N ASP A 474 -15.49 30.46 5.33
CA ASP A 474 -14.53 29.40 5.07
C ASP A 474 -15.28 28.13 4.64
N THR A 475 -14.67 27.39 3.72
CA THR A 475 -15.11 26.05 3.30
C THR A 475 -14.29 24.98 4.00
N MET A 476 -14.77 23.75 3.99
CA MET A 476 -14.07 22.60 4.56
C MET A 476 -13.00 22.06 3.61
N ASP A 477 -11.94 21.54 4.22
CA ASP A 477 -10.93 20.71 3.58
C ASP A 477 -11.58 19.54 2.83
N THR A 478 -11.14 19.26 1.60
CA THR A 478 -11.73 18.20 0.77
C THR A 478 -11.55 16.80 1.35
N PHE A 479 -10.53 16.64 2.22
CA PHE A 479 -10.37 15.42 3.01
C PHE A 479 -11.56 15.12 3.93
N VAL A 480 -12.38 16.11 4.28
CA VAL A 480 -13.60 15.86 5.05
C VAL A 480 -14.59 15.06 4.20
N ASP A 481 -14.80 15.42 2.94
CA ASP A 481 -15.72 14.70 2.05
C ASP A 481 -15.25 13.26 1.78
N SER A 482 -13.95 13.07 1.52
CA SER A 482 -13.36 11.73 1.31
C SER A 482 -13.17 10.91 2.59
N SER A 483 -13.39 11.45 3.79
CA SER A 483 -13.25 10.70 5.04
C SER A 483 -14.45 9.79 5.39
N TRP A 484 -15.56 9.88 4.65
CA TRP A 484 -16.78 9.10 4.93
C TRP A 484 -17.54 8.60 3.68
N TYR A 485 -17.10 8.95 2.47
CA TYR A 485 -17.74 8.60 1.19
C TYR A 485 -18.02 7.09 1.01
N TYR A 486 -17.18 6.22 1.56
CA TYR A 486 -17.36 4.75 1.56
C TYR A 486 -18.60 4.28 2.32
N LEU A 487 -19.11 5.08 3.27
CA LEU A 487 -20.40 4.83 3.90
C LEU A 487 -21.54 5.20 2.94
N ARG A 488 -21.38 6.30 2.20
CA ARG A 488 -22.43 6.86 1.35
C ARG A 488 -22.74 6.01 0.14
N PHE A 489 -21.75 5.35 -0.45
CA PHE A 489 -21.96 4.45 -1.60
C PHE A 489 -22.96 3.33 -1.30
N LEU A 490 -23.09 2.93 -0.04
CA LEU A 490 -24.02 1.88 0.35
C LEU A 490 -25.48 2.35 0.31
N ASP A 491 -25.74 3.65 0.51
CA ASP A 491 -27.08 4.24 0.55
C ASP A 491 -27.09 5.69 0.00
N PRO A 492 -26.79 5.87 -1.31
CA PRO A 492 -26.52 7.19 -1.88
C PRO A 492 -27.79 8.03 -2.09
N GLN A 493 -28.96 7.40 -2.11
CA GLN A 493 -30.26 8.06 -2.34
C GLN A 493 -30.94 8.51 -1.03
N ASN A 494 -30.43 8.09 0.13
CA ASN A 494 -31.03 8.45 1.42
C ASN A 494 -30.84 9.94 1.75
N LYS A 495 -31.93 10.69 1.69
CA LYS A 495 -31.91 12.15 1.93
C LYS A 495 -31.78 12.52 3.40
N ASN A 496 -32.18 11.62 4.29
CA ASN A 496 -32.39 11.92 5.70
C ASN A 496 -31.24 11.47 6.59
N GLU A 497 -30.48 10.45 6.19
CA GLU A 497 -29.37 9.89 6.96
C GLU A 497 -28.13 9.70 6.09
N PHE A 498 -26.99 9.51 6.74
CA PHE A 498 -25.73 9.16 6.06
C PHE A 498 -25.83 7.80 5.36
N LEU A 499 -26.34 6.82 6.12
CA LEU A 499 -26.47 5.41 5.80
C LEU A 499 -27.46 4.78 6.78
N SER A 500 -28.42 3.99 6.30
CA SER A 500 -29.34 3.26 7.18
C SER A 500 -28.61 2.20 8.03
N LEU A 501 -29.10 1.97 9.26
CA LEU A 501 -28.50 1.01 10.19
C LEU A 501 -28.52 -0.43 9.64
N GLU A 502 -29.56 -0.80 8.88
CA GLU A 502 -29.66 -2.13 8.27
C GLU A 502 -28.55 -2.34 7.25
N THR A 503 -28.37 -1.40 6.32
CA THR A 503 -27.32 -1.46 5.30
C THR A 503 -25.92 -1.43 5.92
N ALA A 504 -25.73 -0.65 6.99
CA ALA A 504 -24.48 -0.65 7.74
C ALA A 504 -24.16 -2.05 8.31
N LYS A 505 -25.13 -2.74 8.90
CA LYS A 505 -24.94 -4.08 9.49
C LYS A 505 -24.59 -5.14 8.46
N THR A 506 -25.15 -5.08 7.26
CA THR A 506 -24.99 -6.12 6.24
C THR A 506 -23.74 -5.93 5.37
N SER A 507 -23.32 -4.67 5.16
CA SER A 507 -22.39 -4.33 4.08
C SER A 507 -21.07 -3.73 4.55
N LEU A 508 -20.95 -3.34 5.82
CA LEU A 508 -19.70 -2.83 6.40
C LEU A 508 -18.97 -3.87 7.26
N PRO A 509 -17.64 -3.72 7.46
CA PRO A 509 -16.76 -2.72 6.83
C PRO A 509 -16.38 -3.10 5.39
N VAL A 510 -15.72 -2.19 4.67
CA VAL A 510 -15.19 -2.45 3.31
C VAL A 510 -14.25 -3.65 3.38
N ASP A 511 -14.49 -4.66 2.54
CA ASP A 511 -13.71 -5.90 2.54
C ASP A 511 -12.32 -5.69 1.92
N ILE A 512 -12.26 -5.02 0.77
CA ILE A 512 -11.01 -4.69 0.07
C ILE A 512 -11.03 -3.23 -0.36
N TYR A 513 -10.06 -2.47 0.12
CA TYR A 513 -9.83 -1.09 -0.26
C TYR A 513 -8.57 -0.99 -1.13
N VAL A 514 -8.68 -0.41 -2.33
CA VAL A 514 -7.58 -0.30 -3.31
C VAL A 514 -7.21 1.15 -3.51
N GLY A 515 -5.93 1.51 -3.37
CA GLY A 515 -5.53 2.90 -3.56
C GLY A 515 -4.05 3.20 -3.38
N GLY A 516 -3.65 4.44 -3.65
CA GLY A 516 -2.24 4.82 -3.71
C GLY A 516 -1.56 4.92 -2.35
N VAL A 517 -0.27 4.60 -2.30
CA VAL A 517 0.56 4.75 -1.08
C VAL A 517 0.71 6.22 -0.67
N GLU A 518 0.51 7.16 -1.58
CA GLU A 518 0.49 8.60 -1.30
C GLU A 518 -0.60 9.00 -0.29
N HIS A 519 -1.66 8.19 -0.18
CA HIS A 519 -2.77 8.41 0.74
C HIS A 519 -2.63 7.61 2.05
N ALA A 520 -1.47 6.97 2.26
CA ALA A 520 -1.21 6.08 3.40
C ALA A 520 -1.36 6.77 4.78
N ILE A 521 -1.09 8.07 4.85
CA ILE A 521 -1.21 8.84 6.10
C ILE A 521 -2.56 9.56 6.14
N LEU A 522 -2.73 10.64 5.37
CA LEU A 522 -3.81 11.61 5.56
C LEU A 522 -5.21 10.99 5.43
N HIS A 523 -5.59 10.67 4.19
CA HIS A 523 -6.90 10.12 3.84
C HIS A 523 -7.28 8.92 4.72
N LEU A 524 -6.38 7.94 4.86
CA LEU A 524 -6.65 6.75 5.65
C LEU A 524 -6.80 7.08 7.15
N LEU A 525 -5.95 7.94 7.72
CA LEU A 525 -6.06 8.35 9.12
C LEU A 525 -7.37 9.10 9.40
N TYR A 526 -7.76 10.02 8.51
CA TYR A 526 -9.01 10.78 8.62
C TYR A 526 -10.24 9.88 8.46
N SER A 527 -10.21 8.95 7.50
CA SER A 527 -11.28 7.96 7.32
C SER A 527 -11.46 7.12 8.58
N ARG A 528 -10.36 6.66 9.20
CA ARG A 528 -10.39 5.90 10.45
C ARG A 528 -10.91 6.75 11.62
N PHE A 529 -10.51 8.01 11.73
CA PHE A 529 -11.01 8.93 12.74
C PHE A 529 -12.51 9.13 12.65
N ILE A 530 -13.03 9.45 11.45
CA ILE A 530 -14.47 9.66 11.25
C ILE A 530 -15.24 8.36 11.49
N TYR A 531 -14.73 7.20 11.05
CA TYR A 531 -15.36 5.91 11.33
C TYR A 531 -15.49 5.62 12.83
N LYS A 532 -14.43 5.88 13.61
CA LYS A 532 -14.43 5.72 15.06
C LYS A 532 -15.39 6.69 15.73
N PHE A 533 -15.34 7.97 15.35
CA PHE A 533 -16.29 8.97 15.82
C PHE A 533 -17.74 8.54 15.58
N LEU A 534 -18.08 8.13 14.36
CA LEU A 534 -19.44 7.69 14.02
C LEU A 534 -19.85 6.42 14.79
N SER A 535 -18.90 5.54 15.11
CA SER A 535 -19.14 4.36 15.96
C SER A 535 -19.57 4.71 17.40
N ASP A 536 -19.23 5.91 17.88
CA ASP A 536 -19.64 6.42 19.19
C ASP A 536 -20.99 7.16 19.17
N THR A 537 -21.58 7.34 17.97
CA THR A 537 -22.87 8.04 17.80
C THR A 537 -24.03 7.06 17.67
N HIS A 538 -25.27 7.55 17.53
CA HIS A 538 -26.45 6.73 17.25
C HIS A 538 -26.41 6.11 15.83
N LEU A 539 -25.54 6.60 14.95
CA LEU A 539 -25.40 6.14 13.56
C LEU A 539 -24.64 4.81 13.43
N LYS A 540 -23.98 4.35 14.51
CA LYS A 540 -23.09 3.16 14.62
C LYS A 540 -22.96 2.34 13.32
N PRO A 541 -21.96 2.63 12.47
CA PRO A 541 -21.72 1.86 11.25
C PRO A 541 -21.28 0.41 11.50
N SER A 542 -20.94 0.06 12.75
CA SER A 542 -20.47 -1.27 13.14
C SER A 542 -21.31 -1.84 14.30
N VAL A 543 -21.61 -3.15 14.21
CA VAL A 543 -22.19 -3.91 15.32
C VAL A 543 -21.12 -4.15 16.39
N ALA A 544 -21.17 -3.35 17.46
CA ALA A 544 -20.66 -3.68 18.79
C ALA A 544 -19.24 -4.32 18.87
N LYS A 545 -18.22 -3.79 18.17
CA LYS A 545 -16.81 -4.10 18.46
C LYS A 545 -16.15 -2.94 19.20
N LYS A 546 -15.35 -3.27 20.22
CA LYS A 546 -14.61 -2.32 21.08
C LYS A 546 -13.61 -1.45 20.30
N ILE A 547 -13.09 -1.95 19.17
CA ILE A 547 -12.23 -1.22 18.23
C ILE A 547 -12.74 -1.53 16.83
N SER A 548 -13.18 -0.50 16.10
CA SER A 548 -13.74 -0.59 14.74
C SER A 548 -12.81 0.10 13.72
N GLU A 549 -12.75 -0.44 12.51
CA GLU A 549 -11.94 0.08 11.39
C GLU A 549 -12.74 -0.01 10.07
N PRO A 550 -12.63 0.98 9.17
CA PRO A 550 -13.46 1.06 7.97
C PRO A 550 -13.04 0.09 6.84
N PHE A 551 -11.78 -0.33 6.80
CA PHE A 551 -11.21 -1.14 5.71
C PHE A 551 -10.53 -2.39 6.27
N LYS A 552 -11.07 -3.58 5.95
CA LYS A 552 -10.49 -4.86 6.41
C LYS A 552 -9.13 -5.09 5.76
N ILE A 553 -9.08 -5.06 4.42
CA ILE A 553 -7.86 -5.28 3.64
C ILE A 553 -7.53 -4.02 2.85
N LEU A 554 -6.26 -3.60 2.89
CA LEU A 554 -5.74 -2.47 2.15
C LEU A 554 -4.74 -2.95 1.10
N LEU A 555 -5.04 -2.68 -0.18
CA LEU A 555 -4.14 -2.92 -1.30
C LEU A 555 -3.58 -1.58 -1.75
N THR A 556 -2.32 -1.34 -1.40
CA THR A 556 -1.60 -0.17 -1.89
C THR A 556 -0.91 -0.48 -3.20
N GLN A 557 -1.36 0.11 -4.32
CA GLN A 557 -0.59 -0.04 -5.55
C GLN A 557 0.71 0.78 -5.50
N GLY A 558 1.76 0.26 -6.12
CA GLY A 558 2.95 1.03 -6.42
C GLY A 558 2.67 2.05 -7.52
N MET A 559 3.48 3.10 -7.54
CA MET A 559 3.32 4.21 -8.48
C MET A 559 3.55 3.73 -9.92
N VAL A 560 2.84 4.33 -10.87
CA VAL A 560 3.13 4.15 -12.30
C VAL A 560 4.11 5.23 -12.73
N HIS A 561 5.26 4.79 -13.23
CA HIS A 561 6.33 5.65 -13.73
C HIS A 561 6.32 5.65 -15.25
N GLY A 562 6.40 6.84 -15.84
CA GLY A 562 6.55 7.03 -17.28
C GLY A 562 8.01 7.28 -17.64
N LYS A 563 8.41 6.83 -18.83
CA LYS A 563 9.70 7.19 -19.43
C LYS A 563 9.76 8.71 -19.59
N THR A 564 10.78 9.32 -19.02
CA THR A 564 10.93 10.77 -18.87
C THR A 564 12.27 11.20 -19.46
N TYR A 565 12.25 12.32 -20.17
CA TYR A 565 13.43 12.90 -20.80
C TYR A 565 13.78 14.21 -20.12
N SER A 566 15.04 14.40 -19.76
CA SER A 566 15.53 15.66 -19.22
C SER A 566 16.79 16.13 -19.95
N ASP A 567 16.93 17.45 -20.04
CA ASP A 567 18.09 18.09 -20.61
C ASP A 567 19.35 17.81 -19.75
N PRO A 568 20.46 17.37 -20.34
CA PRO A 568 21.64 16.94 -19.59
C PRO A 568 22.37 18.09 -18.90
N MET A 569 22.23 19.33 -19.38
CA MET A 569 22.91 20.50 -18.81
C MET A 569 22.09 21.16 -17.70
N SER A 570 20.79 21.34 -17.93
CA SER A 570 19.90 22.07 -17.03
C SER A 570 19.11 21.17 -16.07
N GLY A 571 19.03 19.87 -16.35
CA GLY A 571 18.17 18.95 -15.60
C GLY A 571 16.67 19.17 -15.81
N ARG A 572 16.28 20.10 -16.70
CA ARG A 572 14.88 20.42 -16.98
C ARG A 572 14.21 19.28 -17.75
N PHE A 573 12.98 18.93 -17.37
CA PHE A 573 12.16 17.99 -18.13
C PHE A 573 11.80 18.54 -19.52
N LEU A 574 11.95 17.70 -20.53
CA LEU A 574 11.75 18.02 -21.93
C LEU A 574 10.34 17.61 -22.38
N LYS A 575 9.71 18.45 -23.20
CA LYS A 575 8.45 18.13 -23.87
C LYS A 575 8.70 17.13 -25.00
N PRO A 576 7.70 16.32 -25.40
CA PRO A 576 7.84 15.38 -26.51
C PRO A 576 8.33 16.03 -27.82
N CYS A 577 7.97 17.28 -28.08
CA CYS A 577 8.43 18.01 -29.27
C CYS A 577 9.90 18.42 -29.24
N GLU A 578 10.52 18.50 -28.05
CA GLU A 578 11.90 18.93 -27.82
C GLU A 578 12.91 17.76 -27.92
N VAL A 579 12.42 16.52 -27.98
CA VAL A 579 13.23 15.31 -28.05
C VAL A 579 13.04 14.65 -29.42
N ASP A 580 14.14 14.23 -30.05
CA ASP A 580 14.13 13.33 -31.19
C ASP A 580 14.20 11.88 -30.69
N LEU A 581 13.24 11.08 -31.14
CA LEU A 581 13.03 9.69 -30.75
C LEU A 581 13.16 8.72 -31.94
N GLN A 582 13.76 9.14 -33.07
CA GLN A 582 14.06 8.23 -34.17
C GLN A 582 14.95 7.05 -33.73
N ASP A 583 15.97 7.32 -32.90
CA ASP A 583 16.67 6.31 -32.12
C ASP A 583 16.18 6.35 -30.66
N THR A 584 15.32 5.41 -30.29
CA THR A 584 14.75 5.31 -28.94
C THR A 584 15.78 4.91 -27.88
N ILE A 585 16.93 4.36 -28.27
CA ILE A 585 18.04 3.97 -27.38
C ILE A 585 18.90 5.21 -27.05
N ASN A 586 19.07 6.10 -28.03
CA ASN A 586 19.85 7.33 -27.91
C ASN A 586 19.00 8.57 -28.28
N PRO A 587 18.03 8.94 -27.42
CA PRO A 587 17.20 10.11 -27.66
C PRO A 587 18.04 11.39 -27.64
N ILE A 588 17.78 12.30 -28.58
CA ILE A 588 18.57 13.54 -28.76
C ILE A 588 17.71 14.75 -28.42
N VAL A 589 18.26 15.72 -27.70
CA VAL A 589 17.63 17.03 -27.47
C VAL A 589 17.76 17.85 -28.75
N LYS A 590 16.64 18.20 -29.39
CA LYS A 590 16.64 18.85 -30.72
C LYS A 590 17.39 20.18 -30.76
N SER A 591 17.38 20.93 -29.66
CA SER A 591 18.02 22.25 -29.59
C SER A 591 19.53 22.19 -29.41
N SER A 592 20.05 21.20 -28.68
CA SER A 592 21.48 21.11 -28.34
C SER A 592 22.23 20.02 -29.12
N GLY A 593 21.51 19.07 -29.73
CA GLY A 593 22.11 17.90 -30.37
C GLY A 593 22.73 16.90 -29.39
N GLN A 594 22.60 17.13 -28.08
CA GLN A 594 23.14 16.24 -27.05
C GLN A 594 22.16 15.13 -26.70
N ARG A 595 22.68 14.02 -26.17
CA ARG A 595 21.86 12.90 -25.69
C ARG A 595 21.02 13.35 -24.47
N ALA A 596 19.72 13.14 -24.54
CA ALA A 596 18.82 13.39 -23.41
C ALA A 596 19.06 12.37 -22.29
N ASN A 597 18.98 12.81 -21.04
CA ASN A 597 18.92 11.90 -19.90
C ASN A 597 17.57 11.19 -19.89
N VAL A 598 17.59 9.86 -19.71
CA VAL A 598 16.38 9.02 -19.69
C VAL A 598 16.22 8.42 -18.29
N SER A 599 15.08 8.64 -17.67
CA SER A 599 14.72 8.04 -16.39
C SER A 599 13.24 7.61 -16.36
N PHE A 600 12.87 6.79 -15.39
CA PHE A 600 11.48 6.43 -15.10
C PHE A 600 10.99 7.19 -13.88
N GLU A 601 10.10 8.14 -14.10
CA GLU A 601 9.61 9.05 -13.06
C GLU A 601 8.10 8.87 -12.86
N LYS A 602 7.61 9.16 -11.65
CA LYS A 602 6.17 9.26 -11.39
C LYS A 602 5.48 10.08 -12.49
N MET A 603 4.43 9.51 -13.10
CA MET A 603 3.68 10.19 -14.14
C MET A 603 3.07 11.50 -13.60
N SER A 604 3.29 12.59 -14.31
CA SER A 604 2.74 13.90 -13.97
C SER A 604 2.72 14.84 -15.18
N LYS A 605 1.80 15.82 -15.14
CA LYS A 605 1.69 16.83 -16.20
C LYS A 605 2.97 17.67 -16.34
N SER A 606 3.66 17.97 -15.23
CA SER A 606 4.88 18.79 -15.21
C SER A 606 6.13 18.10 -15.78
N LYS A 607 6.16 16.75 -15.77
CA LYS A 607 7.25 15.94 -16.31
C LYS A 607 7.03 15.51 -17.76
N TYR A 608 5.87 15.84 -18.35
CA TYR A 608 5.48 15.48 -19.72
C TYR A 608 5.57 13.98 -20.05
N ASN A 609 5.44 13.12 -19.03
CA ASN A 609 5.62 11.66 -19.12
C ASN A 609 4.32 10.88 -18.88
N GLY A 610 3.18 11.58 -18.81
CA GLY A 610 1.87 10.97 -18.65
C GLY A 610 1.38 10.34 -19.96
N VAL A 611 0.99 9.08 -19.90
CA VAL A 611 0.39 8.37 -21.05
C VAL A 611 -1.13 8.43 -20.95
N ASN A 612 -1.78 8.89 -22.02
CA ASN A 612 -3.23 8.92 -22.11
C ASN A 612 -3.77 7.50 -22.37
N PRO A 613 -4.61 6.94 -21.48
CA PRO A 613 -5.14 5.59 -21.62
C PRO A 613 -6.00 5.43 -22.87
N THR A 614 -6.72 6.47 -23.30
CA THR A 614 -7.60 6.42 -24.49
C THR A 614 -6.80 6.13 -25.76
N ILE A 615 -5.64 6.77 -25.95
CA ILE A 615 -4.77 6.55 -27.11
C ILE A 615 -4.23 5.11 -27.12
N CYS A 616 -3.79 4.63 -25.95
CA CYS A 616 -3.28 3.27 -25.81
C CYS A 616 -4.37 2.22 -26.09
N ARG A 617 -5.59 2.46 -25.59
CA ARG A 617 -6.77 1.63 -25.84
C ARG A 617 -7.14 1.60 -27.31
N GLU A 618 -7.16 2.73 -28.01
CA GLU A 618 -7.47 2.77 -29.45
C GLU A 618 -6.48 1.95 -30.28
N LYS A 619 -5.20 1.95 -29.87
CA LYS A 619 -4.13 1.22 -30.56
C LYS A 619 -4.14 -0.28 -30.28
N TYR A 620 -4.43 -0.70 -29.05
CA TYR A 620 -4.23 -2.10 -28.61
C TYR A 620 -5.47 -2.79 -28.03
N GLY A 621 -6.55 -2.07 -27.78
CA GLY A 621 -7.74 -2.56 -27.10
C GLY A 621 -7.64 -2.54 -25.57
N ALA A 622 -8.78 -2.40 -24.90
CA ALA A 622 -8.87 -2.29 -23.44
C ALA A 622 -8.31 -3.53 -22.71
N ASP A 623 -8.64 -4.73 -23.17
CA ASP A 623 -8.26 -5.98 -22.50
C ASP A 623 -6.75 -6.26 -22.56
N ALA A 624 -6.11 -5.98 -23.69
CA ALA A 624 -4.66 -6.12 -23.82
C ALA A 624 -3.94 -5.14 -22.88
N MET A 625 -4.46 -3.92 -22.77
CA MET A 625 -3.95 -2.90 -21.88
C MET A 625 -4.13 -3.28 -20.40
N ARG A 626 -5.31 -3.78 -20.01
CA ARG A 626 -5.62 -4.29 -18.66
C ARG A 626 -4.73 -5.47 -18.27
N ALA A 627 -4.54 -6.44 -19.15
CA ALA A 627 -3.64 -7.54 -18.89
C ALA A 627 -2.19 -7.05 -18.79
N HIS A 628 -1.75 -6.15 -19.68
CA HIS A 628 -0.39 -5.62 -19.64
C HIS A 628 -0.07 -4.88 -18.34
N ILE A 629 -0.96 -3.97 -17.89
CA ILE A 629 -0.74 -3.19 -16.66
C ILE A 629 -0.69 -4.06 -15.41
N LEU A 630 -1.38 -5.21 -15.40
CA LEU A 630 -1.33 -6.18 -14.31
C LEU A 630 -0.11 -7.11 -14.40
N PHE A 631 0.37 -7.41 -15.61
CA PHE A 631 1.48 -8.34 -15.83
C PHE A 631 2.85 -7.73 -15.52
N GLN A 632 3.01 -6.44 -15.83
CA GLN A 632 4.33 -5.79 -15.84
C GLN A 632 5.00 -5.71 -14.46
N ALA A 633 4.21 -5.57 -13.39
CA ALA A 633 4.74 -5.50 -12.02
C ALA A 633 3.72 -6.00 -10.99
N PRO A 634 4.18 -6.62 -9.88
CA PRO A 634 3.33 -6.88 -8.72
C PRO A 634 2.61 -5.61 -8.23
N ILE A 635 1.42 -5.75 -7.64
CA ILE A 635 0.57 -4.61 -7.24
C ILE A 635 1.35 -3.58 -6.41
N THR A 636 2.10 -4.02 -5.40
CA THR A 636 2.80 -3.15 -4.44
C THR A 636 4.03 -2.46 -5.01
N GLU A 637 4.58 -2.98 -6.11
CA GLU A 637 5.80 -2.48 -6.73
C GLU A 637 5.52 -1.35 -7.71
N VAL A 638 6.53 -0.49 -7.88
CA VAL A 638 6.52 0.55 -8.92
C VAL A 638 6.41 -0.13 -10.29
N LEU A 639 5.50 0.37 -11.11
CA LEU A 639 5.34 -0.07 -12.50
C LEU A 639 6.00 0.94 -13.41
N GLU A 640 7.09 0.54 -14.04
CA GLU A 640 7.74 1.30 -15.11
C GLU A 640 7.04 1.01 -16.43
N TRP A 641 6.20 1.92 -16.90
CA TRP A 641 5.35 1.68 -18.06
C TRP A 641 6.17 1.51 -19.33
N ASP A 642 5.94 0.40 -20.04
CA ASP A 642 6.66 0.06 -21.27
C ASP A 642 5.68 -0.44 -22.33
N GLU A 643 5.19 0.47 -23.15
CA GLU A 643 4.17 0.20 -24.17
C GLU A 643 4.61 -0.87 -25.18
N ASP A 644 5.91 -0.98 -25.48
CA ASP A 644 6.44 -1.93 -26.48
C ASP A 644 6.17 -3.40 -26.08
N LYS A 645 6.06 -3.65 -24.77
CA LYS A 645 5.78 -4.99 -24.21
C LYS A 645 4.31 -5.40 -24.32
N ILE A 646 3.38 -4.49 -24.61
CA ILE A 646 1.96 -4.83 -24.86
C ILE A 646 1.83 -5.82 -26.02
N SER A 647 2.72 -5.74 -27.01
CA SER A 647 2.74 -6.65 -28.16
C SER A 647 2.79 -8.13 -27.76
N GLY A 648 3.42 -8.46 -26.63
CA GLY A 648 3.45 -9.82 -26.09
C GLY A 648 2.08 -10.33 -25.65
N ILE A 649 1.32 -9.48 -24.97
CA ILE A 649 -0.06 -9.78 -24.54
C ILE A 649 -0.97 -9.95 -25.76
N LEU A 650 -0.86 -9.07 -26.76
CA LEU A 650 -1.65 -9.19 -27.99
C LEU A 650 -1.37 -10.47 -28.75
N ARG A 651 -0.10 -10.87 -28.87
CA ARG A 651 0.27 -12.15 -29.48
C ARG A 651 -0.35 -13.34 -28.73
N TRP A 652 -0.36 -13.28 -27.39
CA TRP A 652 -0.98 -14.32 -26.57
C TRP A 652 -2.49 -14.41 -26.78
N LEU A 653 -3.21 -13.30 -26.67
CA LEU A 653 -4.67 -13.25 -26.87
C LEU A 653 -5.05 -13.70 -28.29
N ARG A 654 -4.36 -13.19 -29.32
CA ARG A 654 -4.59 -13.58 -30.71
C ARG A 654 -4.36 -15.08 -30.93
N ARG A 655 -3.26 -15.64 -30.40
CA ARG A 655 -2.95 -17.07 -30.53
C ARG A 655 -4.05 -17.94 -29.92
N LEU A 656 -4.59 -17.56 -28.76
CA LEU A 656 -5.69 -18.29 -28.13
C LEU A 656 -6.98 -18.17 -28.95
N HIS A 657 -7.35 -16.96 -29.38
CA HIS A 657 -8.54 -16.75 -30.20
C HIS A 657 -8.49 -17.55 -31.51
N GLU A 658 -7.39 -17.48 -32.26
CA GLU A 658 -7.19 -18.26 -33.48
C GLU A 658 -7.27 -19.77 -33.22
N TYR A 659 -6.73 -20.24 -32.09
CA TYR A 659 -6.82 -21.64 -31.69
C TYR A 659 -8.26 -22.07 -31.43
N ILE A 660 -9.04 -21.28 -30.69
CA ILE A 660 -10.46 -21.56 -30.39
C ILE A 660 -11.26 -21.58 -31.68
N PHE A 661 -11.14 -20.54 -32.50
CA PHE A 661 -11.87 -20.41 -33.76
C PHE A 661 -11.60 -21.59 -34.70
N LYS A 662 -10.32 -21.97 -34.88
CA LYS A 662 -9.92 -23.07 -35.75
C LYS A 662 -10.40 -24.44 -35.27
N ASN A 663 -10.47 -24.66 -33.95
CA ASN A 663 -10.79 -25.97 -33.39
C ASN A 663 -12.26 -26.14 -33.00
N LYS A 664 -13.04 -25.07 -32.94
CA LYS A 664 -14.50 -25.11 -32.68
C LYS A 664 -15.24 -26.21 -33.45
N PRO A 665 -15.08 -26.36 -34.79
CA PRO A 665 -15.78 -27.43 -35.53
C PRO A 665 -15.41 -28.83 -35.04
N ASN A 666 -14.15 -29.01 -34.61
CA ASN A 666 -13.63 -30.29 -34.13
C ASN A 666 -14.24 -30.69 -32.79
N TRP A 667 -14.69 -29.74 -31.96
CA TRP A 667 -15.23 -30.02 -30.63
C TRP A 667 -16.73 -30.28 -30.59
N SER A 668 -17.46 -30.08 -31.70
CA SER A 668 -18.93 -30.14 -31.79
C SER A 668 -19.56 -31.40 -31.17
N LYS A 669 -19.04 -32.59 -31.47
CA LYS A 669 -19.54 -33.87 -30.93
C LYS A 669 -19.25 -34.02 -29.44
N GLY A 670 -18.02 -33.76 -29.00
CA GLY A 670 -17.64 -33.78 -27.59
C GLY A 670 -18.44 -32.78 -26.74
N LYS A 671 -18.58 -31.55 -27.23
CA LYS A 671 -19.41 -30.49 -26.63
C LYS A 671 -20.85 -30.92 -26.43
N SER A 672 -21.48 -31.53 -27.44
CA SER A 672 -22.88 -31.99 -27.36
C SER A 672 -23.09 -33.06 -26.28
N LEU A 673 -22.13 -33.98 -26.12
CA LEU A 673 -22.17 -35.01 -25.07
C LEU A 673 -21.97 -34.41 -23.68
N PHE A 674 -21.03 -33.48 -23.54
CA PHE A 674 -20.75 -32.78 -22.29
C PHE A 674 -21.96 -31.95 -21.82
N LYS A 675 -22.56 -31.14 -22.71
CA LYS A 675 -23.74 -30.30 -22.39
C LYS A 675 -25.00 -31.09 -22.01
N LYS A 676 -25.23 -32.26 -22.61
CA LYS A 676 -26.41 -33.08 -22.32
C LYS A 676 -26.31 -33.85 -21.00
N ASN A 677 -25.29 -33.58 -20.17
CA ASN A 677 -24.92 -34.37 -18.99
C ASN A 677 -24.79 -35.87 -19.29
N LYS A 678 -24.45 -36.23 -20.54
CA LYS A 678 -24.19 -37.61 -20.94
C LYS A 678 -22.75 -38.05 -20.69
N PHE A 679 -21.91 -37.12 -20.25
CA PHE A 679 -20.52 -37.35 -19.87
C PHE A 679 -20.20 -36.52 -18.61
N CYS A 680 -19.87 -37.19 -17.51
CA CYS A 680 -19.40 -36.56 -16.28
C CYS A 680 -17.89 -36.79 -16.15
N LEU A 681 -17.10 -35.69 -16.10
CA LEU A 681 -15.64 -35.78 -16.08
C LEU A 681 -15.13 -36.39 -14.77
N SER A 682 -15.74 -36.08 -13.62
CA SER A 682 -15.35 -36.61 -12.32
C SER A 682 -15.65 -38.11 -12.18
N GLU A 683 -16.78 -38.58 -12.71
CA GLU A 683 -17.10 -40.02 -12.78
C GLU A 683 -16.11 -40.77 -13.68
N PHE A 684 -15.80 -40.19 -14.85
CA PHE A 684 -14.80 -40.74 -15.76
C PHE A 684 -13.40 -40.83 -15.10
N LEU A 685 -12.99 -39.79 -14.39
CA LEU A 685 -11.73 -39.76 -13.65
C LEU A 685 -11.72 -40.83 -12.53
N THR A 686 -12.77 -40.90 -11.73
CA THR A 686 -12.89 -41.91 -10.66
C THR A 686 -12.77 -43.34 -11.19
N ALA A 687 -13.52 -43.67 -12.26
CA ALA A 687 -13.48 -44.98 -12.89
C ALA A 687 -12.09 -45.30 -13.51
N THR A 688 -11.41 -44.28 -14.06
CA THR A 688 -10.08 -44.47 -14.64
C THR A 688 -8.98 -44.61 -13.59
N SER A 689 -9.13 -44.02 -12.40
CA SER A 689 -8.22 -44.25 -11.26
C SER A 689 -8.28 -45.71 -10.81
N GLN A 690 -9.48 -46.27 -10.65
CA GLN A 690 -9.67 -47.68 -10.30
C GLN A 690 -9.04 -48.62 -11.33
N ARG A 691 -9.16 -48.31 -12.62
CA ARG A 691 -8.54 -49.10 -13.71
C ARG A 691 -7.01 -49.06 -13.67
N LEU A 692 -6.41 -47.93 -13.29
CA LEU A 692 -4.95 -47.77 -13.24
C LEU A 692 -4.32 -48.34 -11.95
N ASP A 693 -5.10 -48.53 -10.87
CA ASP A 693 -4.62 -49.14 -9.62
C ASP A 693 -4.64 -50.68 -9.72
N LYS A 694 -3.46 -51.29 -9.93
CA LYS A 694 -3.26 -52.74 -10.07
C LYS A 694 -3.64 -53.59 -8.84
N ARG A 695 -4.10 -52.98 -7.74
CA ARG A 695 -4.52 -53.68 -6.51
C ARG A 695 -5.98 -54.15 -6.53
N TYR A 696 -6.79 -53.65 -7.46
CA TYR A 696 -8.12 -54.17 -7.71
C TYR A 696 -8.02 -55.27 -8.76
N GLY A 697 -8.34 -56.52 -8.39
CA GLY A 697 -8.42 -57.65 -9.32
C GLY A 697 -9.44 -57.40 -10.44
N GLU A 698 -9.52 -58.32 -11.41
CA GLU A 698 -10.25 -58.25 -12.70
C GLU A 698 -11.74 -57.84 -12.69
N ASN A 699 -12.33 -57.46 -11.55
CA ASN A 699 -13.64 -56.83 -11.46
C ASN A 699 -13.55 -55.32 -11.77
N GLN A 700 -13.32 -54.99 -13.04
CA GLN A 700 -13.38 -53.62 -13.55
C GLN A 700 -14.84 -53.14 -13.58
N GLU A 701 -15.18 -52.06 -12.86
CA GLU A 701 -16.41 -51.32 -13.16
C GLU A 701 -16.34 -50.81 -14.60
N LYS A 702 -17.36 -51.10 -15.39
CA LYS A 702 -17.45 -50.62 -16.78
C LYS A 702 -17.48 -49.10 -16.75
N ILE A 703 -16.50 -48.45 -17.40
CA ILE A 703 -16.53 -47.02 -17.70
C ILE A 703 -17.91 -46.73 -18.33
N PRO A 704 -18.65 -45.68 -17.91
CA PRO A 704 -20.07 -45.48 -18.25
C PRO A 704 -20.45 -45.30 -19.73
N ILE A 705 -19.56 -45.60 -20.67
CA ILE A 705 -19.75 -45.29 -22.09
C ILE A 705 -19.21 -46.42 -22.98
N ASP A 706 -19.99 -46.84 -23.98
CA ASP A 706 -19.63 -47.74 -25.11
C ASP A 706 -18.60 -47.13 -26.09
N ILE A 707 -17.65 -46.36 -25.55
CA ILE A 707 -16.47 -45.82 -26.23
C ILE A 707 -15.32 -46.79 -25.98
N LEU A 708 -14.60 -47.16 -27.04
CA LEU A 708 -13.38 -47.96 -26.95
C LEU A 708 -12.49 -47.43 -25.82
N GLN A 709 -12.10 -48.32 -24.91
CA GLN A 709 -11.28 -47.98 -23.76
C GLN A 709 -9.92 -47.43 -24.26
N PRO A 710 -9.55 -46.17 -23.95
CA PRO A 710 -8.27 -45.62 -24.36
C PRO A 710 -7.12 -46.43 -23.78
N SER A 711 -5.98 -46.47 -24.46
CA SER A 711 -4.77 -47.09 -23.91
C SER A 711 -4.30 -46.32 -22.66
N ASP A 712 -3.59 -47.01 -21.76
CA ASP A 712 -3.14 -46.40 -20.50
C ASP A 712 -2.26 -45.16 -20.74
N ASN A 713 -1.40 -45.18 -21.77
CA ASN A 713 -0.58 -44.03 -22.17
C ASN A 713 -1.42 -42.84 -22.68
N GLU A 714 -2.44 -43.09 -23.51
CA GLU A 714 -3.35 -42.04 -23.99
C GLU A 714 -4.19 -41.44 -22.84
N LEU A 715 -4.52 -42.25 -21.84
CA LEU A 715 -5.23 -41.83 -20.64
C LEU A 715 -4.33 -40.98 -19.72
N GLU A 716 -3.08 -41.40 -19.52
CA GLU A 716 -2.09 -40.61 -18.77
C GLU A 716 -1.87 -39.22 -19.37
N GLN A 717 -1.84 -39.09 -20.71
CA GLN A 717 -1.72 -37.79 -21.38
C GLN A 717 -2.91 -36.87 -21.10
N LYS A 718 -4.14 -37.41 -21.11
CA LYS A 718 -5.38 -36.66 -20.80
C LYS A 718 -5.40 -36.22 -19.33
N ILE A 719 -5.06 -37.14 -18.43
CA ILE A 719 -4.95 -36.87 -17.00
C ILE A 719 -3.89 -35.79 -16.75
N LYS A 720 -2.76 -35.81 -17.47
CA LYS A 720 -1.71 -34.78 -17.37
C LYS A 720 -2.21 -33.40 -17.79
N LEU A 721 -2.98 -33.30 -18.88
CA LEU A 721 -3.61 -32.03 -19.28
C LEU A 721 -4.58 -31.54 -18.21
N TRP A 722 -5.49 -32.41 -17.75
CA TRP A 722 -6.44 -32.09 -16.70
C TRP A 722 -5.75 -31.65 -15.40
N ARG A 723 -4.72 -32.37 -14.94
CA ARG A 723 -3.91 -31.97 -13.77
C ARG A 723 -3.31 -30.58 -13.94
N SER A 724 -2.78 -30.26 -15.12
CA SER A 724 -2.23 -28.93 -15.41
C SER A 724 -3.29 -27.83 -15.31
N VAL A 725 -4.54 -28.10 -15.74
CA VAL A 725 -5.68 -27.19 -15.54
C VAL A 725 -5.98 -27.04 -14.05
N GLN A 726 -6.08 -28.14 -13.30
CA GLN A 726 -6.37 -28.13 -11.86
C GLN A 726 -5.31 -27.38 -11.04
N GLU A 727 -4.03 -27.60 -11.34
CA GLU A 727 -2.92 -26.89 -10.72
C GLU A 727 -3.00 -25.38 -11.01
N THR A 728 -3.34 -25.00 -12.25
CA THR A 728 -3.57 -23.60 -12.63
C THR A 728 -4.77 -23.00 -11.89
N ILE A 729 -5.91 -23.70 -11.81
CA ILE A 729 -7.10 -23.26 -11.06
C ILE A 729 -6.72 -22.97 -9.60
N LYS A 730 -5.98 -23.88 -8.95
CA LYS A 730 -5.51 -23.71 -7.57
C LYS A 730 -4.60 -22.49 -7.43
N LYS A 731 -3.61 -22.33 -8.32
CA LYS A 731 -2.67 -21.20 -8.30
C LYS A 731 -3.36 -19.86 -8.54
N VAL A 732 -4.23 -19.78 -9.53
CA VAL A 732 -4.97 -18.56 -9.91
C VAL A 732 -5.94 -18.18 -8.80
N THR A 733 -6.70 -19.14 -8.27
CA THR A 733 -7.63 -18.89 -7.15
C THR A 733 -6.89 -18.37 -5.92
N ASN A 734 -5.75 -18.99 -5.55
CA ASN A 734 -4.91 -18.51 -4.45
C ASN A 734 -4.33 -17.11 -4.73
N SER A 735 -3.95 -16.85 -5.98
CA SER A 735 -3.42 -15.57 -6.40
C SER A 735 -4.46 -14.45 -6.35
N TYR A 736 -5.74 -14.71 -6.62
CA TYR A 736 -6.79 -13.70 -6.44
C TYR A 736 -7.20 -13.50 -4.98
N SER A 737 -7.42 -14.60 -4.25
CA SER A 737 -8.05 -14.56 -2.93
C SER A 737 -7.07 -14.29 -1.77
N ILE A 738 -5.86 -14.83 -1.86
CA ILE A 738 -4.88 -14.82 -0.76
C ILE A 738 -3.72 -13.88 -1.08
N THR A 739 -2.89 -14.22 -2.09
CA THR A 739 -1.62 -13.51 -2.30
C THR A 739 -1.76 -12.21 -3.08
N ARG A 740 -2.86 -12.07 -3.86
CA ARG A 740 -3.15 -10.90 -4.71
C ARG A 740 -2.04 -10.63 -5.73
N SER A 741 -1.37 -11.69 -6.17
CA SER A 741 -0.28 -11.65 -7.15
C SER A 741 -0.83 -11.68 -8.58
N LEU A 742 -1.43 -10.57 -9.03
CA LEU A 742 -2.13 -10.55 -10.34
C LEU A 742 -1.21 -10.74 -11.55
N ASN A 743 0.07 -10.37 -11.42
CA ASN A 743 1.07 -10.62 -12.46
C ASN A 743 1.35 -12.13 -12.65
N THR A 744 1.35 -12.90 -11.56
CA THR A 744 1.56 -14.36 -11.64
C THR A 744 0.36 -15.07 -12.25
N VAL A 745 -0.86 -14.57 -12.01
CA VAL A 745 -2.07 -15.06 -12.68
C VAL A 745 -1.90 -15.05 -14.20
N ILE A 746 -1.45 -13.93 -14.77
CA ILE A 746 -1.27 -13.82 -16.23
C ILE A 746 -0.20 -14.79 -16.72
N SER A 747 0.93 -14.91 -16.01
CA SER A 747 1.98 -15.88 -16.33
C SER A 747 1.47 -17.33 -16.30
N ASP A 748 0.66 -17.69 -15.30
CA ASP A 748 0.08 -19.03 -15.16
C ASP A 748 -0.93 -19.30 -16.29
N LEU A 749 -1.76 -18.31 -16.67
CA LEU A 749 -2.72 -18.42 -17.77
C LEU A 749 -2.03 -18.54 -19.14
N MET A 750 -0.94 -17.80 -19.38
CA MET A 750 -0.10 -17.96 -20.57
C MET A 750 0.52 -19.36 -20.63
N THR A 751 1.01 -19.88 -19.50
CA THR A 751 1.58 -21.22 -19.39
C THR A 751 0.54 -22.30 -19.67
N LEU A 752 -0.66 -22.15 -19.12
CA LEU A 752 -1.77 -23.06 -19.40
C LEU A 752 -2.21 -23.00 -20.87
N THR A 753 -2.24 -21.80 -21.46
CA THR A 753 -2.52 -21.62 -22.89
C THR A 753 -1.55 -22.43 -23.75
N ASN A 754 -0.24 -22.31 -23.48
CA ASN A 754 0.78 -23.11 -24.18
C ASN A 754 0.56 -24.62 -23.96
N THR A 755 0.29 -25.02 -22.72
CA THR A 755 0.04 -26.43 -22.36
C THR A 755 -1.16 -27.02 -23.10
N ILE A 756 -2.25 -26.26 -23.27
CA ILE A 756 -3.43 -26.69 -24.02
C ILE A 756 -3.11 -26.79 -25.51
N ILE A 757 -2.45 -25.78 -26.09
CA ILE A 757 -2.15 -25.72 -27.52
C ILE A 757 -1.12 -26.78 -27.94
N GLU A 758 -0.15 -27.09 -27.07
CA GLU A 758 0.91 -28.08 -27.33
C GLU A 758 0.52 -29.49 -26.86
N SER A 759 -0.69 -29.67 -26.33
CA SER A 759 -1.17 -30.97 -25.85
C SER A 759 -1.20 -32.00 -26.97
N PRO A 760 -0.73 -33.25 -26.73
CA PRO A 760 -0.90 -34.37 -27.66
C PRO A 760 -2.37 -34.65 -28.02
N CYS A 761 -3.32 -34.19 -27.18
CA CYS A 761 -4.75 -34.29 -27.48
C CYS A 761 -5.14 -33.50 -28.74
N ASN A 762 -4.33 -32.53 -29.19
CA ASN A 762 -4.52 -31.76 -30.43
C ASN A 762 -4.04 -32.47 -31.68
N GLU A 763 -3.21 -33.51 -31.56
CA GLU A 763 -2.77 -34.24 -32.73
C GLU A 763 -4.01 -34.81 -33.42
N LYS A 764 -4.15 -34.48 -34.71
CA LYS A 764 -4.88 -35.33 -35.63
C LYS A 764 -4.14 -36.65 -35.59
N ALA A 765 -4.52 -37.57 -34.71
CA ALA A 765 -3.97 -38.91 -34.67
C ALA A 765 -4.29 -39.58 -36.02
N VAL A 766 -3.40 -39.31 -36.97
CA VAL A 766 -2.87 -40.12 -38.05
C VAL A 766 -3.76 -41.30 -38.33
N LYS A 767 -4.54 -41.25 -39.43
CA LYS A 767 -5.04 -42.32 -40.34
C LYS A 767 -5.31 -43.75 -39.80
N ILE A 768 -5.28 -44.00 -38.49
CA ILE A 768 -5.12 -45.29 -37.81
C ILE A 768 -5.88 -45.28 -36.46
N SER A 769 -6.19 -44.13 -35.86
CA SER A 769 -7.01 -44.08 -34.63
C SER A 769 -8.52 -44.14 -34.94
N THR A 770 -9.25 -44.97 -34.19
CA THR A 770 -10.70 -45.20 -34.39
C THR A 770 -11.52 -43.92 -34.13
N PRO A 771 -12.67 -43.72 -34.81
CA PRO A 771 -13.50 -42.51 -34.69
C PRO A 771 -13.95 -42.13 -33.26
N LYS A 772 -13.89 -43.08 -32.31
CA LYS A 772 -14.40 -42.95 -30.93
C LYS A 772 -13.37 -42.35 -29.94
N ASN A 773 -12.06 -42.60 -30.08
CA ASN A 773 -11.01 -41.99 -29.24
C ASN A 773 -10.91 -40.46 -29.42
N ASN A 774 -11.27 -39.98 -30.61
CA ASN A 774 -11.33 -38.57 -30.95
C ASN A 774 -12.32 -37.80 -30.04
N ILE A 775 -13.41 -38.42 -29.60
CA ILE A 775 -14.45 -37.74 -28.79
C ILE A 775 -13.95 -37.39 -27.39
N ILE A 776 -13.20 -38.28 -26.72
CA ILE A 776 -12.66 -38.00 -25.38
C ILE A 776 -11.63 -36.87 -25.46
N ASN A 777 -10.76 -36.86 -26.47
CA ASN A 777 -9.82 -35.76 -26.69
C ASN A 777 -10.55 -34.42 -26.87
N GLN A 778 -11.65 -34.42 -27.66
CA GLN A 778 -12.49 -33.23 -27.84
C GLN A 778 -13.06 -32.73 -26.51
N ILE A 779 -13.56 -33.63 -25.65
CA ILE A 779 -14.14 -33.26 -24.34
C ILE A 779 -13.08 -32.62 -23.44
N PHE A 780 -11.90 -33.24 -23.30
CA PHE A 780 -10.83 -32.72 -22.45
C PHE A 780 -10.32 -31.36 -22.94
N LEU A 781 -10.15 -31.19 -24.26
CA LEU A 781 -9.72 -29.92 -24.84
C LEU A 781 -10.79 -28.83 -24.67
N TYR A 782 -12.04 -29.13 -25.01
CA TYR A 782 -13.17 -28.22 -24.83
C TYR A 782 -13.29 -27.75 -23.37
N TRP A 783 -13.29 -28.69 -22.43
CA TRP A 783 -13.35 -28.38 -21.00
C TRP A 783 -12.14 -27.55 -20.54
N SER A 784 -10.93 -27.90 -20.98
CA SER A 784 -9.71 -27.17 -20.60
C SER A 784 -9.75 -25.72 -21.08
N VAL A 785 -10.21 -25.49 -22.31
CA VAL A 785 -10.40 -24.15 -22.88
C VAL A 785 -11.47 -23.39 -22.10
N GLN A 786 -12.61 -24.02 -21.76
CA GLN A 786 -13.63 -23.41 -20.91
C GLN A 786 -13.06 -22.95 -19.56
N GLN A 787 -12.27 -23.78 -18.88
CA GLN A 787 -11.67 -23.39 -17.61
C GLN A 787 -10.68 -22.22 -17.79
N LEU A 788 -9.86 -22.24 -18.84
CA LEU A 788 -8.91 -21.18 -19.16
C LEU A 788 -9.63 -19.83 -19.35
N ILE A 789 -10.65 -19.78 -20.21
CA ILE A 789 -11.36 -18.52 -20.49
C ILE A 789 -12.15 -18.00 -19.28
N LYS A 790 -12.73 -18.89 -18.46
CA LYS A 790 -13.34 -18.50 -17.17
C LYS A 790 -12.34 -17.88 -16.21
N MET A 791 -11.11 -18.40 -16.15
CA MET A 791 -10.04 -17.79 -15.33
C MET A 791 -9.51 -16.48 -15.93
N MET A 792 -9.58 -16.29 -17.25
CA MET A 792 -9.17 -15.05 -17.93
C MET A 792 -10.21 -13.93 -17.80
N ALA A 793 -11.51 -14.27 -17.71
CA ALA A 793 -12.62 -13.33 -17.74
C ALA A 793 -12.51 -12.14 -16.76
N PRO A 794 -12.02 -12.29 -15.52
CA PRO A 794 -11.82 -11.14 -14.65
C PRO A 794 -10.81 -10.11 -15.19
N ILE A 795 -9.77 -10.57 -15.91
CA ILE A 795 -8.68 -9.71 -16.43
C ILE A 795 -9.04 -9.14 -17.80
N THR A 796 -9.49 -10.01 -18.70
CA THR A 796 -9.81 -9.69 -20.10
C THR A 796 -11.29 -9.99 -20.36
N PRO A 797 -12.21 -9.17 -19.82
CA PRO A 797 -13.64 -9.47 -19.85
C PRO A 797 -14.21 -9.54 -21.28
N ALA A 798 -13.90 -8.58 -22.14
CA ALA A 798 -14.47 -8.55 -23.49
C ALA A 798 -13.93 -9.69 -24.37
N PHE A 799 -12.63 -9.95 -24.30
CA PHE A 799 -11.97 -11.06 -25.00
C PHE A 799 -12.51 -12.42 -24.52
N ALA A 800 -12.72 -12.59 -23.21
CA ALA A 800 -13.24 -13.82 -22.66
C ALA A 800 -14.70 -14.04 -23.06
N GLU A 801 -15.51 -12.98 -23.09
CA GLU A 801 -16.89 -13.01 -23.58
C GLU A 801 -16.96 -13.46 -25.05
N GLU A 802 -16.15 -12.84 -25.92
CA GLU A 802 -16.05 -13.20 -27.34
C GLU A 802 -15.62 -14.67 -27.52
N CYS A 803 -14.57 -15.09 -26.80
CA CYS A 803 -14.12 -16.48 -26.84
C CYS A 803 -15.20 -17.45 -26.35
N TRP A 804 -15.97 -17.06 -25.32
CA TRP A 804 -17.07 -17.83 -24.78
C TRP A 804 -18.22 -17.96 -25.78
N GLU A 805 -18.59 -16.86 -26.44
CA GLU A 805 -19.61 -16.87 -27.50
C GLU A 805 -19.22 -17.81 -28.65
N ILE A 806 -17.98 -17.68 -29.15
CA ILE A 806 -17.45 -18.55 -30.19
C ILE A 806 -17.51 -20.01 -29.73
N LEU A 807 -17.11 -20.30 -28.49
CA LEU A 807 -17.08 -21.64 -27.94
C LEU A 807 -18.48 -22.23 -27.71
N GLU A 808 -19.44 -21.42 -27.28
CA GLU A 808 -20.76 -21.86 -26.83
C GLU A 808 -21.84 -21.87 -27.91
N ASP A 809 -21.61 -21.25 -29.07
CA ASP A 809 -22.61 -21.06 -30.15
C ASP A 809 -23.83 -20.25 -29.68
N ASN A 810 -23.66 -19.39 -28.68
CA ASN A 810 -24.74 -18.52 -28.21
C ASN A 810 -24.93 -17.39 -29.23
N ILE A 811 -26.12 -17.27 -29.80
CA ILE A 811 -26.47 -16.14 -30.68
C ILE A 811 -27.10 -15.09 -29.78
N TYR A 812 -26.48 -13.92 -29.67
CA TYR A 812 -27.16 -12.73 -29.13
C TYR A 812 -28.34 -12.41 -30.04
N ILE A 813 -29.56 -12.72 -29.63
CA ILE A 813 -30.75 -12.19 -30.29
C ILE A 813 -30.79 -10.70 -29.96
N LYS A 814 -30.28 -9.86 -30.86
CA LYS A 814 -30.53 -8.41 -30.85
C LYS A 814 -32.03 -8.20 -31.05
N SER A 815 -32.79 -8.17 -29.96
CA SER A 815 -34.14 -7.61 -29.98
C SER A 815 -34.00 -6.10 -29.86
N GLU A 816 -34.25 -5.38 -30.95
CA GLU A 816 -34.22 -3.90 -31.01
C GLU A 816 -35.26 -3.23 -30.09
N ASN A 817 -36.15 -3.99 -29.44
CA ASN A 817 -37.28 -3.47 -28.65
C ASN A 817 -37.32 -3.91 -27.17
N LEU A 818 -36.24 -4.43 -26.57
CA LEU A 818 -36.22 -4.80 -25.15
C LEU A 818 -35.34 -3.81 -24.32
N PRO A 819 -35.77 -3.44 -23.09
CA PRO A 819 -35.02 -2.54 -22.22
C PRO A 819 -33.64 -3.15 -21.85
N PRO A 820 -32.65 -2.32 -21.47
CA PRO A 820 -31.25 -2.73 -21.22
C PRO A 820 -31.04 -3.71 -20.05
N THR A 821 -32.11 -4.29 -19.49
CA THR A 821 -32.11 -5.19 -18.34
C THR A 821 -32.39 -6.65 -18.70
N THR A 822 -32.50 -7.02 -19.98
CA THR A 822 -32.57 -8.44 -20.35
C THR A 822 -31.21 -9.10 -20.10
N GLU A 823 -31.14 -9.93 -19.05
CA GLU A 823 -30.03 -10.82 -18.76
C GLU A 823 -29.57 -11.48 -20.06
N LEU A 824 -28.30 -11.26 -20.42
CA LEU A 824 -27.67 -11.88 -21.56
C LEU A 824 -27.61 -13.38 -21.31
N GLN A 825 -28.60 -14.10 -21.83
CA GLN A 825 -28.61 -15.56 -21.78
C GLN A 825 -27.31 -16.05 -22.43
N GLY A 826 -26.47 -16.72 -21.63
CA GLY A 826 -25.22 -17.31 -22.11
C GLY A 826 -23.94 -16.48 -21.89
N SER A 827 -23.96 -15.38 -21.13
CA SER A 827 -22.72 -14.66 -20.78
C SER A 827 -21.78 -15.49 -19.90
N ILE A 828 -20.46 -15.35 -20.09
CA ILE A 828 -19.45 -16.02 -19.25
C ILE A 828 -19.54 -15.61 -17.78
N PHE A 829 -20.03 -14.40 -17.49
CA PHE A 829 -20.16 -13.93 -16.10
C PHE A 829 -21.35 -14.55 -15.35
N ASN A 830 -22.23 -15.27 -16.05
CA ASN A 830 -23.25 -16.11 -15.43
C ASN A 830 -22.68 -17.47 -14.99
N GLU A 831 -21.49 -17.82 -15.46
CA GLU A 831 -20.82 -19.06 -15.09
C GLU A 831 -20.03 -18.91 -13.80
N SER A 832 -20.00 -19.98 -13.00
CA SER A 832 -19.15 -20.01 -11.81
C SER A 832 -17.67 -20.03 -12.17
N PHE A 833 -16.86 -19.35 -11.36
CA PHE A 833 -15.40 -19.44 -11.42
C PHE A 833 -14.97 -20.90 -11.22
N PRO A 834 -13.93 -21.39 -11.94
CA PRO A 834 -13.50 -22.78 -11.84
C PRO A 834 -13.13 -23.18 -10.40
N LYS A 835 -13.61 -24.36 -9.98
CA LYS A 835 -13.30 -24.94 -8.67
C LYS A 835 -12.26 -26.04 -8.81
N PHE A 836 -11.41 -26.17 -7.79
CA PHE A 836 -10.51 -27.30 -7.68
C PHE A 836 -11.35 -28.59 -7.49
N ASP A 837 -10.96 -29.64 -8.20
CA ASP A 837 -11.67 -30.92 -8.29
C ASP A 837 -11.09 -31.88 -7.27
N ASP A 838 -11.97 -32.50 -6.48
CA ASP A 838 -11.61 -33.39 -5.38
C ASP A 838 -10.99 -34.71 -5.86
N THR A 839 -11.16 -35.07 -7.14
CA THR A 839 -10.53 -36.27 -7.74
C THR A 839 -9.03 -36.08 -8.01
N TYR A 840 -8.46 -34.89 -7.80
CA TYR A 840 -7.06 -34.58 -8.12
C TYR A 840 -6.05 -35.52 -7.44
N ASP A 841 -6.30 -35.87 -6.18
CA ASP A 841 -5.40 -36.72 -5.40
C ASP A 841 -5.50 -38.21 -5.78
N LEU A 842 -6.53 -38.61 -6.53
CA LEU A 842 -6.73 -39.97 -7.04
C LEU A 842 -5.81 -40.30 -8.22
N HIS A 843 -5.28 -39.27 -8.89
CA HIS A 843 -4.52 -39.44 -10.12
C HIS A 843 -3.08 -38.94 -9.98
N THR A 844 -2.35 -39.40 -8.95
CA THR A 844 -0.94 -39.04 -8.78
C THR A 844 -0.13 -39.37 -10.04
N PRO A 845 0.83 -38.51 -10.46
CA PRO A 845 1.61 -38.77 -11.66
C PRO A 845 2.32 -40.12 -11.52
N SER A 846 2.34 -40.95 -12.58
CA SER A 846 3.11 -42.20 -12.59
C SER A 846 4.63 -41.94 -12.60
N THR A 847 5.04 -40.76 -13.08
CA THR A 847 6.44 -40.33 -13.15
C THR A 847 6.63 -38.90 -12.65
N GLN A 848 7.84 -38.58 -12.16
CA GLN A 848 8.25 -37.25 -11.72
C GLN A 848 9.63 -36.87 -12.28
N LYS A 849 9.86 -35.57 -12.48
CA LYS A 849 11.20 -35.03 -12.75
C LYS A 849 11.99 -35.01 -11.45
N CYS A 850 13.19 -35.59 -11.47
CA CYS A 850 14.15 -35.62 -10.39
C CYS A 850 15.40 -34.82 -10.81
N ALA A 851 15.63 -33.68 -10.15
CA ALA A 851 16.86 -32.93 -10.26
C ALA A 851 17.94 -33.59 -9.38
N VAL A 852 18.94 -34.16 -10.03
CA VAL A 852 20.05 -34.86 -9.37
C VAL A 852 21.18 -33.88 -9.12
N GLN A 853 21.52 -33.68 -7.85
CA GLN A 853 22.60 -32.81 -7.40
C GLN A 853 23.70 -33.64 -6.73
N VAL A 854 24.94 -33.15 -6.85
CA VAL A 854 26.09 -33.69 -6.12
C VAL A 854 26.77 -32.51 -5.43
N ASN A 855 26.92 -32.59 -4.11
CA ASN A 855 27.44 -31.49 -3.27
C ASN A 855 26.76 -30.14 -3.57
N GLY A 856 25.44 -30.16 -3.80
CA GLY A 856 24.62 -28.98 -4.09
C GLY A 856 24.68 -28.47 -5.54
N ARG A 857 25.49 -29.07 -6.43
CA ARG A 857 25.55 -28.68 -7.86
C ARG A 857 24.68 -29.59 -8.72
N LEU A 858 23.80 -29.00 -9.55
CA LEU A 858 22.94 -29.73 -10.48
C LEU A 858 23.75 -30.45 -11.55
N GLN A 859 23.57 -31.77 -11.66
CA GLN A 859 24.24 -32.61 -12.66
C GLN A 859 23.32 -32.93 -13.84
N ILE A 860 22.11 -33.40 -13.55
CA ILE A 860 21.13 -33.81 -14.56
C ILE A 860 19.71 -33.74 -13.98
N VAL A 861 18.73 -33.57 -14.85
CA VAL A 861 17.31 -33.76 -14.52
C VAL A 861 16.82 -34.99 -15.27
N VAL A 862 16.34 -36.00 -14.54
CA VAL A 862 15.85 -37.26 -15.10
C VAL A 862 14.38 -37.48 -14.76
N ILE A 863 13.66 -38.20 -15.61
CA ILE A 863 12.30 -38.62 -15.33
C ILE A 863 12.38 -40.01 -14.70
N ILE A 864 11.88 -40.13 -13.47
CA ILE A 864 11.81 -41.39 -12.73
C ILE A 864 10.36 -41.69 -12.35
N PRO A 865 9.99 -42.94 -12.04
CA PRO A 865 8.69 -43.22 -11.47
C PRO A 865 8.45 -42.43 -10.18
N THR A 866 7.19 -42.15 -9.86
CA THR A 866 6.84 -41.54 -8.58
C THR A 866 7.04 -42.59 -7.47
N PRO A 867 7.72 -42.26 -6.35
CA PRO A 867 7.96 -43.23 -5.30
C PRO A 867 6.65 -43.73 -4.69
N PRO A 868 6.54 -45.06 -4.45
CA PRO A 868 5.45 -45.64 -3.66
C PRO A 868 5.25 -44.89 -2.33
N LYS A 869 3.98 -44.67 -1.92
CA LYS A 869 3.63 -43.83 -0.75
C LYS A 869 4.15 -44.41 0.57
N ASP A 870 4.27 -45.72 0.63
CA ASP A 870 4.74 -46.57 1.73
C ASP A 870 6.26 -46.53 1.96
N LEU A 871 7.06 -46.10 0.97
CA LEU A 871 8.51 -45.95 1.16
C LEU A 871 8.85 -44.72 2.01
N ALA A 872 9.70 -44.90 3.02
CA ALA A 872 10.22 -43.84 3.88
C ALA A 872 11.73 -43.99 4.15
N ASN A 873 12.37 -42.88 4.52
CA ASN A 873 13.76 -42.84 5.01
C ASN A 873 14.76 -43.55 4.06
N SER A 874 15.56 -44.47 4.60
CA SER A 874 16.62 -45.20 3.88
C SER A 874 16.10 -45.99 2.67
N ASP A 875 14.90 -46.56 2.76
CA ASP A 875 14.32 -47.36 1.67
C ASP A 875 13.93 -46.48 0.49
N LEU A 876 13.43 -45.27 0.79
CA LEU A 876 13.14 -44.25 -0.22
C LEU A 876 14.43 -43.75 -0.89
N GLU A 877 15.48 -43.51 -0.12
CA GLU A 877 16.79 -43.09 -0.63
C GLU A 877 17.42 -44.14 -1.56
N LEU A 878 17.40 -45.40 -1.15
CA LEU A 878 17.90 -46.53 -1.93
C LEU A 878 17.09 -46.71 -3.22
N TRP A 879 15.76 -46.66 -3.12
CA TRP A 879 14.87 -46.76 -4.27
C TRP A 879 15.13 -45.64 -5.28
N LEU A 880 15.21 -44.38 -4.83
CA LEU A 880 15.50 -43.23 -5.69
C LEU A 880 16.85 -43.36 -6.37
N THR A 881 17.88 -43.78 -5.64
CA THR A 881 19.23 -44.02 -6.18
C THR A 881 19.21 -45.07 -7.30
N ASN A 882 18.48 -46.17 -7.09
CA ASN A 882 18.33 -47.22 -8.09
C ASN A 882 17.56 -46.74 -9.33
N GLN A 883 16.47 -45.99 -9.15
CA GLN A 883 15.70 -45.43 -10.27
C GLN A 883 16.52 -44.40 -11.07
N ILE A 884 17.32 -43.55 -10.40
CA ILE A 884 18.22 -42.61 -11.07
C ILE A 884 19.26 -43.37 -11.90
N LEU A 885 19.90 -44.40 -11.33
CA LEU A 885 20.92 -45.19 -12.03
C LEU A 885 20.36 -46.12 -13.13
N SER A 886 19.07 -46.45 -13.08
CA SER A 886 18.40 -47.19 -14.16
C SER A 886 18.29 -46.39 -15.46
N ASN A 887 18.35 -45.05 -15.37
CA ASN A 887 18.36 -44.18 -16.53
C ASN A 887 19.77 -44.15 -17.15
N LYS A 888 19.89 -44.58 -18.42
CA LYS A 888 21.17 -44.72 -19.11
C LYS A 888 21.98 -43.42 -19.17
N ASP A 889 21.32 -42.28 -19.40
CA ASP A 889 21.99 -40.98 -19.51
C ASP A 889 22.47 -40.48 -18.14
N ALA A 890 21.66 -40.69 -17.10
CA ALA A 890 22.04 -40.40 -15.73
C ALA A 890 23.23 -41.26 -15.29
N CYS A 891 23.15 -42.57 -15.52
CA CYS A 891 24.19 -43.53 -15.20
C CYS A 891 25.50 -43.18 -15.93
N GLN A 892 25.45 -42.86 -17.22
CA GLN A 892 26.65 -42.44 -17.95
C GLN A 892 27.25 -41.13 -17.45
N LYS A 893 26.43 -40.13 -17.15
CA LYS A 893 26.91 -38.81 -16.72
C LYS A 893 27.45 -38.82 -15.30
N ILE A 894 26.90 -39.67 -14.44
CA ILE A 894 27.27 -39.80 -13.04
C ILE A 894 28.44 -40.78 -12.88
N THR A 895 28.46 -41.91 -13.61
CA THR A 895 29.41 -43.02 -13.41
C THR A 895 30.62 -43.02 -14.36
N ARG A 896 30.85 -41.97 -15.18
CA ARG A 896 31.99 -41.93 -16.13
C ARG A 896 33.35 -42.20 -15.44
N ARG A 897 33.92 -43.39 -15.68
CA ARG A 897 35.37 -43.67 -15.61
C ARG A 897 35.98 -43.30 -16.96
N ASN A 898 36.79 -42.25 -17.03
CA ASN A 898 37.59 -42.03 -18.22
C ASN A 898 38.73 -43.07 -18.23
N ASN A 899 38.72 -43.99 -19.19
CA ASN A 899 39.90 -44.76 -19.58
C ASN A 899 40.89 -43.79 -20.23
N PHE A 900 41.81 -43.21 -19.46
CA PHE A 900 42.98 -42.55 -20.01
C PHE A 900 44.01 -43.64 -20.35
N SER A 901 44.07 -44.01 -21.63
CA SER A 901 45.28 -44.60 -22.20
C SER A 901 46.40 -43.57 -22.16
N ASN A 902 47.59 -43.99 -21.71
CA ASN A 902 48.82 -43.23 -21.61
C ASN A 902 49.05 -42.29 -22.82
N ASN A 903 48.86 -40.98 -22.65
CA ASN A 903 49.75 -39.93 -23.17
C ASN A 903 49.31 -38.50 -22.77
N ALA A 904 50.31 -37.77 -22.25
CA ALA A 904 50.52 -36.31 -22.22
C ALA A 904 49.48 -35.33 -21.60
N LYS A 905 49.96 -34.62 -20.56
CA LYS A 905 49.59 -33.27 -20.05
C LYS A 905 48.10 -32.93 -19.94
N VAL A 906 47.55 -33.19 -18.75
CA VAL A 906 46.24 -32.73 -18.28
C VAL A 906 46.42 -32.07 -16.91
N SER A 907 45.73 -30.96 -16.66
CA SER A 907 45.91 -30.06 -15.51
C SER A 907 45.50 -30.69 -14.17
N ILE A 908 46.02 -30.18 -13.04
CA ILE A 908 45.70 -30.68 -11.68
C ILE A 908 44.21 -30.51 -11.35
N GLU A 909 43.52 -29.52 -11.94
CA GLU A 909 42.07 -29.33 -11.80
C GLU A 909 41.24 -30.41 -12.51
N GLU A 910 41.76 -31.01 -13.60
CA GLU A 910 41.10 -32.10 -14.31
C GLU A 910 41.31 -33.47 -13.64
N LYS A 911 42.33 -33.63 -12.79
CA LYS A 911 42.50 -34.82 -11.93
C LYS A 911 41.48 -34.90 -10.77
N GLN A 912 40.86 -33.78 -10.39
CA GLN A 912 39.82 -33.74 -9.35
C GLN A 912 38.42 -34.16 -9.84
N ARG A 913 38.23 -34.42 -11.15
CA ARG A 913 37.04 -35.11 -11.65
C ARG A 913 37.21 -36.63 -11.53
N SER A 914 37.42 -37.09 -10.29
CA SER A 914 37.31 -38.52 -9.97
C SER A 914 35.85 -38.96 -10.19
N SER A 915 35.67 -40.18 -10.67
CA SER A 915 34.36 -40.79 -10.93
C SER A 915 33.41 -40.59 -9.74
N ILE A 916 32.28 -39.93 -9.96
CA ILE A 916 31.27 -39.67 -8.93
C ILE A 916 30.46 -40.96 -8.73
N ASP A 917 30.81 -41.77 -7.73
CA ASP A 917 29.94 -42.88 -7.32
C ASP A 917 28.90 -42.40 -6.31
N ILE A 918 27.70 -42.11 -6.78
CA ILE A 918 26.58 -41.70 -5.91
C ILE A 918 26.14 -42.80 -4.95
N ARG A 919 26.52 -44.08 -5.18
CA ARG A 919 26.27 -45.18 -4.22
C ARG A 919 27.14 -45.06 -2.98
N ALA A 920 28.27 -44.35 -3.07
CA ALA A 920 29.19 -44.10 -1.97
C ALA A 920 28.92 -42.78 -1.24
N ALA A 921 27.77 -42.14 -1.47
CA ALA A 921 27.41 -40.90 -0.80
C ALA A 921 27.31 -41.08 0.72
N LYS A 922 27.99 -40.22 1.48
CA LYS A 922 27.92 -40.17 2.95
C LYS A 922 26.52 -39.80 3.44
N LYS A 923 25.80 -39.01 2.64
CA LYS A 923 24.44 -38.57 2.96
C LYS A 923 23.65 -38.29 1.69
N ILE A 924 22.39 -38.72 1.67
CA ILE A 924 21.45 -38.43 0.59
C ILE A 924 20.40 -37.47 1.16
N ILE A 925 20.18 -36.35 0.48
CA ILE A 925 19.16 -35.37 0.86
C ILE A 925 18.05 -35.44 -0.18
N VAL A 926 16.89 -35.94 0.24
CA VAL A 926 15.70 -36.06 -0.60
C VAL A 926 14.74 -34.92 -0.29
N VAL A 927 14.40 -34.12 -1.31
CA VAL A 927 13.44 -33.02 -1.18
C VAL A 927 12.17 -33.35 -1.97
N LYS A 928 11.00 -33.08 -1.37
CA LYS A 928 9.68 -33.35 -1.95
C LYS A 928 9.55 -34.77 -2.50
N ARG A 929 9.95 -35.77 -1.72
CA ARG A 929 9.95 -37.21 -2.09
C ARG A 929 10.64 -37.48 -3.44
N GLY A 930 11.79 -36.85 -3.70
CA GLY A 930 12.65 -37.19 -4.85
C GLY A 930 12.49 -36.29 -6.07
N GLN A 931 11.83 -35.14 -5.95
CA GLN A 931 11.90 -34.10 -6.99
C GLN A 931 13.30 -33.47 -7.06
N VAL A 932 14.00 -33.40 -5.92
CA VAL A 932 15.43 -33.11 -5.87
C VAL A 932 16.10 -34.15 -4.99
N VAL A 933 17.19 -34.73 -5.49
CA VAL A 933 18.02 -35.66 -4.73
C VAL A 933 19.45 -35.14 -4.78
N ASN A 934 19.98 -34.76 -3.62
CA ASN A 934 21.35 -34.27 -3.49
C ASN A 934 22.21 -35.31 -2.78
N PHE A 935 23.21 -35.83 -3.50
CA PHE A 935 24.20 -36.76 -3.00
C PHE A 935 25.38 -35.99 -2.42
N VAL A 936 25.65 -36.16 -1.13
CA VAL A 936 26.80 -35.57 -0.43
C VAL A 936 27.88 -36.65 -0.36
N LEU A 937 28.99 -36.45 -1.08
CA LEU A 937 30.09 -37.41 -1.20
C LEU A 937 31.13 -37.32 -0.07
#